data_AF-A0A846E5N5-F1
#
_entry.id   AF-A0A846E5N5-F1
#
_cell.length_a   1.000
_cell.length_b   1.000
_cell.length_c   1.000
_cell.angle_alpha   90.00
_cell.angle_beta   90.00
_cell.angle_gamma   90.00
#
_symmetry.space_group_name_H-M   'P 1'
#
loop_
_entity.id
_entity.type
_entity.pdbx_description
1 polymer ?
#
loop_
_entity_poly.entity_id
_entity_poly.type
_entity_poly.pdbx_seq_one_letter_code
_entity_poly.pdbx_strand_id
1 'polypeptide(L)'
;MRKIALLIGVSEFDSGDLDPLPKALADIKAIEEVLLDPELGGFEESHVTVLKNPKRLSMEDAIYDIFNKQKSKRDDLLLFYFSGHGIVDESGIFYFSTRETRKDNGKLRPTTAVESNYIHKYLNQCRSRRITIILDCCHSGAFAQGLTHKGAANLQIKEQLGGEGRAILTAASMTQYAWSKDEYPLSAYTHFLLEGVKTGEADTDRNQYLSMEEIHEYAKKKVLESGLEMTPEFYPVREGAKIRLFKRKINPKEEYRKEIEQFIPEGNIPEYMKYLLVSRREELGLSEEEAREIENQVFAEVIQKQKNIEIYRKAVQKAFPEGSDLNNSSIWNNLKKYQIHFQLKDEDVGSIHQEVRGRLENSEQKRKQQEEEEKRRLEVEAKRQYQANLEQYKINFQTAIESNYPLEKTIEEKLKQQQLQWKLKAEDVAEIEKPFREQAEKEYKVKLREEELRKQEAVGYDYTKLENYLKNGQKLRKEELRKQEAVGYDYTKLENYLKNGQWKEADQETTKIMLEIGDKDKKKYLTIDDIKKFPVEDLRTIDQLWLKYSNNKFGFSVQKQIWLNCGGKLDYSYQWDIYEKFGNRVGWRKRVKLLKKEWKSYNELNFSTNAPQGHLPDDCVGESAGVGGYSFLLSKL
;
A
#
# COMPACT_ATOMS: atom_id res chain seq x y z
N MET A 1 -39.06 -14.17 28.23
CA MET A 1 -38.53 -12.79 28.28
C MET A 1 -39.53 -11.90 27.57
N ARG A 2 -40.06 -10.85 28.21
CA ARG A 2 -40.94 -9.89 27.52
C ARG A 2 -40.11 -8.81 26.86
N LYS A 3 -40.54 -8.35 25.69
CA LYS A 3 -39.95 -7.19 24.99
C LYS A 3 -40.97 -6.06 25.06
N ILE A 4 -40.58 -4.92 25.63
CA ILE A 4 -41.45 -3.78 25.89
C ILE A 4 -40.83 -2.53 25.25
N ALA A 5 -41.62 -1.77 24.50
CA ALA A 5 -41.15 -0.57 23.82
C ALA A 5 -42.03 0.64 24.13
N LEU A 6 -41.41 1.80 24.28
CA LEU A 6 -42.05 3.11 24.29
C LEU A 6 -41.47 3.93 23.14
N LEU A 7 -42.30 4.27 22.17
CA LEU A 7 -41.94 5.06 20.99
C LEU A 7 -42.61 6.42 21.07
N ILE A 8 -41.82 7.49 21.07
CA ILE A 8 -42.31 8.86 21.18
C ILE A 8 -41.86 9.64 19.94
N GLY A 9 -42.81 10.23 19.23
CA GLY A 9 -42.52 11.13 18.10
C GLY A 9 -43.23 12.47 18.30
N VAL A 10 -42.46 13.56 18.22
CA VAL A 10 -42.98 14.93 18.32
C VAL A 10 -42.68 15.68 17.03
N SER A 11 -43.71 15.85 16.19
CA SER A 11 -43.65 16.53 14.91
C SER A 11 -44.26 17.93 14.93
N GLU A 12 -45.17 18.21 15.86
CA GLU A 12 -45.95 19.45 15.92
C GLU A 12 -45.79 20.15 17.27
N PHE A 13 -45.69 21.48 17.26
CA PHE A 13 -45.46 22.32 18.43
C PHE A 13 -46.48 23.46 18.50
N ASP A 14 -47.19 23.59 19.62
CA ASP A 14 -48.34 24.50 19.74
C ASP A 14 -47.96 25.99 19.73
N SER A 15 -46.75 26.35 20.19
CA SER A 15 -46.34 27.77 20.29
C SER A 15 -45.66 28.33 19.05
N GLY A 16 -45.20 27.47 18.13
CA GLY A 16 -44.36 27.88 17.00
C GLY A 16 -42.91 28.24 17.36
N ASP A 17 -42.48 28.06 18.62
CA ASP A 17 -41.09 28.33 19.04
C ASP A 17 -40.06 27.30 18.53
N LEU A 18 -40.56 26.21 17.95
CA LEU A 18 -39.80 25.10 17.40
C LEU A 18 -40.37 24.73 16.03
N ASP A 19 -39.49 24.51 15.06
CA ASP A 19 -39.89 24.11 13.72
C ASP A 19 -40.55 22.71 13.73
N PRO A 20 -41.59 22.48 12.92
CA PRO A 20 -42.18 21.15 12.76
C PRO A 20 -41.17 20.10 12.26
N LEU A 21 -41.29 18.88 12.77
CA LEU A 21 -40.46 17.72 12.37
C LEU A 21 -41.35 16.62 11.78
N PRO A 22 -41.81 16.75 10.52
CA PRO A 22 -42.78 15.81 9.93
C PRO A 22 -42.28 14.36 9.91
N LYS A 23 -40.96 14.16 9.84
CA LYS A 23 -40.31 12.84 9.84
C LYS A 23 -40.46 12.11 11.18
N ALA A 24 -40.63 12.81 12.30
CA ALA A 24 -40.69 12.18 13.63
C ALA A 24 -41.84 11.17 13.79
N LEU A 25 -43.00 11.42 13.16
CA LEU A 25 -44.11 10.46 13.14
C LEU A 25 -43.87 9.30 12.16
N ALA A 26 -43.13 9.53 11.08
CA ALA A 26 -42.75 8.48 10.14
C ALA A 26 -41.71 7.54 10.76
N ASP A 27 -40.77 8.09 11.53
CA ASP A 27 -39.73 7.33 12.23
C ASP A 27 -40.32 6.34 13.24
N ILE A 28 -41.19 6.80 14.15
CA ILE A 28 -41.82 5.91 15.14
C ILE A 28 -42.68 4.84 14.48
N LYS A 29 -43.34 5.16 13.36
CA LYS A 29 -44.15 4.19 12.61
C LYS A 29 -43.27 3.12 11.98
N ALA A 30 -42.16 3.52 11.35
CA ALA A 30 -41.24 2.58 10.73
C ALA A 30 -40.55 1.67 11.76
N ILE A 31 -40.25 2.20 12.95
CA ILE A 31 -39.72 1.41 14.07
C ILE A 31 -40.77 0.47 14.62
N GLU A 32 -42.01 0.93 14.83
CA GLU A 32 -43.14 0.09 15.27
C GLU A 32 -43.32 -1.11 14.34
N GLU A 33 -43.34 -0.88 13.02
CA GLU A 33 -43.46 -1.95 12.01
C GLU A 33 -42.36 -3.03 12.16
N VAL A 34 -41.11 -2.62 12.37
CA VAL A 34 -39.97 -3.55 12.51
C VAL A 34 -39.97 -4.26 13.87
N LEU A 35 -40.44 -3.59 14.93
CA LEU A 35 -40.56 -4.21 16.25
C LEU A 35 -41.64 -5.30 16.27
N LEU A 36 -42.78 -5.04 15.62
CA LEU A 36 -43.92 -5.97 15.57
C LEU A 36 -43.71 -7.15 14.61
N ASP A 37 -42.83 -7.01 13.61
CA ASP A 37 -42.51 -8.11 12.68
C ASP A 37 -41.94 -9.32 13.44
N PRO A 38 -42.62 -10.50 13.41
CA PRO A 38 -42.18 -11.70 14.13
C PRO A 38 -40.80 -12.26 13.70
N GLU A 39 -40.38 -11.98 12.46
CA GLU A 39 -39.10 -12.44 11.91
C GLU A 39 -37.94 -11.48 12.22
N LEU A 40 -38.26 -10.23 12.61
CA LEU A 40 -37.27 -9.20 12.97
C LEU A 40 -37.29 -8.93 14.48
N GLY A 41 -38.23 -8.11 14.95
CA GLY A 41 -38.31 -7.63 16.34
C GLY A 41 -39.09 -8.54 17.27
N GLY A 42 -40.18 -9.16 16.81
CA GLY A 42 -41.02 -10.08 17.59
C GLY A 42 -41.53 -9.50 18.91
N PHE A 43 -41.88 -8.21 18.95
CA PHE A 43 -42.58 -7.58 20.07
C PHE A 43 -44.08 -7.89 19.96
N GLU A 44 -44.73 -8.12 21.09
CA GLU A 44 -46.19 -8.20 21.13
C GLU A 44 -46.77 -6.79 21.06
N GLU A 45 -47.83 -6.60 20.27
CA GLU A 45 -48.50 -5.31 20.10
C GLU A 45 -48.92 -4.68 21.44
N SER A 46 -49.41 -5.51 22.38
CA SER A 46 -49.79 -5.05 23.74
C SER A 46 -48.64 -4.51 24.60
N HIS A 47 -47.39 -4.75 24.19
CA HIS A 47 -46.18 -4.29 24.88
C HIS A 47 -45.46 -3.13 24.15
N VAL A 48 -46.02 -2.63 23.05
CA VAL A 48 -45.50 -1.46 22.32
C VAL A 48 -46.44 -0.26 22.57
N THR A 49 -45.94 0.76 23.27
CA THR A 49 -46.68 2.00 23.51
C THR A 49 -46.17 3.09 22.57
N VAL A 50 -47.07 3.68 21.78
CA VAL A 50 -46.74 4.75 20.83
C VAL A 50 -47.41 6.06 21.24
N LEU A 51 -46.61 7.11 21.43
CA LEU A 51 -47.09 8.46 21.73
C LEU A 51 -46.77 9.42 20.58
N LYS A 52 -47.82 9.94 19.94
CA LYS A 52 -47.74 10.93 18.84
C LYS A 52 -48.05 12.31 19.38
N ASN A 53 -47.10 13.24 19.26
CA ASN A 53 -47.22 14.61 19.76
C ASN A 53 -47.73 14.69 21.23
N PRO A 54 -47.18 13.91 22.18
CA PRO A 54 -47.66 13.92 23.56
C PRO A 54 -47.43 15.27 24.24
N LYS A 55 -48.29 15.56 25.20
CA LYS A 55 -48.06 16.60 26.22
C LYS A 55 -47.08 16.08 27.28
N ARG A 56 -46.54 17.00 28.08
CA ARG A 56 -45.53 16.69 29.09
C ARG A 56 -45.99 15.62 30.08
N LEU A 57 -47.17 15.77 30.67
CA LEU A 57 -47.68 14.81 31.67
C LEU A 57 -47.83 13.40 31.09
N SER A 58 -48.44 13.27 29.91
CA SER A 58 -48.58 11.96 29.24
C SER A 58 -47.25 11.31 28.91
N MET A 59 -46.24 12.12 28.57
CA MET A 59 -44.89 11.62 28.30
C MET A 59 -44.20 11.14 29.59
N GLU A 60 -44.27 11.94 30.66
CA GLU A 60 -43.72 11.58 31.98
C GLU A 60 -44.38 10.29 32.53
N ASP A 61 -45.70 10.15 32.40
CA ASP A 61 -46.45 8.96 32.84
C ASP A 61 -46.01 7.70 32.07
N ALA A 62 -45.85 7.79 30.75
CA ALA A 62 -45.38 6.64 29.96
C ALA A 62 -43.92 6.28 30.26
N ILE A 63 -43.05 7.27 30.47
CA ILE A 63 -41.66 7.07 30.90
C ILE A 63 -41.61 6.40 32.27
N TYR A 64 -42.45 6.83 33.20
CA TYR A 64 -42.59 6.19 34.50
C TYR A 64 -42.99 4.73 34.31
N ASP A 65 -43.99 4.45 33.50
CA ASP A 65 -44.54 3.11 33.31
C ASP A 65 -43.55 2.10 32.73
N ILE A 66 -42.76 2.49 31.72
CA ILE A 66 -41.77 1.58 31.12
C ILE A 66 -40.60 1.27 32.07
N PHE A 67 -40.14 2.25 32.85
CA PHE A 67 -38.99 2.07 33.76
C PHE A 67 -39.39 1.71 35.20
N ASN A 68 -40.68 1.64 35.52
CA ASN A 68 -41.16 1.32 36.85
C ASN A 68 -40.68 -0.07 37.29
N LYS A 69 -39.96 -0.11 38.40
CA LYS A 69 -39.42 -1.33 39.03
C LYS A 69 -40.48 -2.37 39.43
N GLN A 70 -41.74 -1.96 39.59
CA GLN A 70 -42.85 -2.85 39.92
C GLN A 70 -43.42 -3.55 38.67
N LYS A 71 -43.27 -2.94 37.49
CA LYS A 71 -43.77 -3.45 36.20
C LYS A 71 -42.69 -4.24 35.43
N SER A 72 -41.41 -3.86 35.55
CA SER A 72 -40.28 -4.48 34.87
C SER A 72 -39.65 -5.65 35.66
N LYS A 73 -39.43 -6.78 34.98
CA LYS A 73 -38.67 -7.93 35.49
C LYS A 73 -37.21 -7.83 35.05
N ARG A 74 -36.32 -8.59 35.71
CA ARG A 74 -34.87 -8.58 35.43
C ARG A 74 -34.53 -8.95 33.98
N ASP A 75 -35.24 -9.92 33.43
CA ASP A 75 -34.97 -10.46 32.09
C ASP A 75 -35.71 -9.72 30.97
N ASP A 76 -36.61 -8.79 31.29
CA ASP A 76 -37.36 -8.03 30.28
C ASP A 76 -36.41 -7.16 29.47
N LEU A 77 -36.61 -7.08 28.16
CA LEU A 77 -35.93 -6.14 27.27
C LEU A 77 -36.79 -4.89 27.14
N LEU A 78 -36.21 -3.73 27.45
CA LEU A 78 -36.88 -2.43 27.36
C LEU A 78 -36.26 -1.60 26.24
N LEU A 79 -37.10 -1.02 25.38
CA LEU A 79 -36.70 -0.07 24.35
C LEU A 79 -37.40 1.27 24.59
N PHE A 80 -36.63 2.35 24.69
CA PHE A 80 -37.14 3.72 24.67
C PHE A 80 -36.61 4.40 23.41
N TYR A 81 -37.51 4.80 22.52
CA TYR A 81 -37.18 5.53 21.30
C TYR A 81 -37.83 6.91 21.33
N PHE A 82 -37.05 7.94 21.02
CA PHE A 82 -37.53 9.31 20.91
C PHE A 82 -37.06 9.95 19.61
N SER A 83 -37.99 10.52 18.84
CA SER A 83 -37.72 11.40 17.70
C SER A 83 -38.41 12.76 17.90
N GLY A 84 -37.63 13.84 17.85
CA GLY A 84 -38.12 15.19 18.13
C GLY A 84 -36.98 16.17 18.42
N HIS A 85 -37.29 17.37 18.92
CA HIS A 85 -36.26 18.32 19.34
C HIS A 85 -35.66 17.92 20.70
N GLY A 86 -34.33 17.90 20.77
CA GLY A 86 -33.56 17.83 22.01
C GLY A 86 -32.97 19.20 22.33
N ILE A 87 -33.23 19.70 23.53
CA ILE A 87 -32.87 21.07 23.92
C ILE A 87 -31.98 21.00 25.15
N VAL A 88 -30.83 21.69 25.11
CA VAL A 88 -29.94 21.84 26.26
C VAL A 88 -30.10 23.25 26.80
N ASP A 89 -30.39 23.38 28.09
CA ASP A 89 -30.49 24.70 28.74
C ASP A 89 -29.10 25.30 29.06
N GLU A 90 -29.08 26.52 29.57
CA GLU A 90 -27.85 27.23 29.93
C GLU A 90 -27.05 26.53 31.04
N SER A 91 -27.68 25.64 31.80
CA SER A 91 -27.05 24.84 32.86
C SER A 91 -26.49 23.51 32.34
N GLY A 92 -26.61 23.24 31.03
CA GLY A 92 -26.18 21.99 30.41
C GLY A 92 -27.16 20.83 30.61
N ILE A 93 -28.38 21.08 31.11
CA ILE A 93 -29.38 20.04 31.33
C ILE A 93 -30.12 19.78 30.01
N PHE A 94 -30.26 18.50 29.65
CA PHE A 94 -30.96 18.06 28.46
C PHE A 94 -32.47 17.89 28.71
N TYR A 95 -33.28 18.34 27.76
CA TYR A 95 -34.73 18.21 27.76
C TYR A 95 -35.25 17.61 26.46
N PHE A 96 -36.21 16.70 26.61
CA PHE A 96 -37.03 16.18 25.53
C PHE A 96 -38.18 17.15 25.27
N SER A 97 -38.28 17.63 24.03
CA SER A 97 -39.43 18.44 23.62
C SER A 97 -40.72 17.63 23.68
N THR A 98 -41.81 18.35 23.88
CA THR A 98 -43.19 17.87 23.88
C THR A 98 -43.99 18.78 22.94
N ARG A 99 -45.24 18.42 22.63
CA ARG A 99 -46.12 19.27 21.80
C ARG A 99 -46.29 20.68 22.37
N GLU A 100 -46.24 20.81 23.70
CA GLU A 100 -46.45 22.08 24.39
C GLU A 100 -45.17 22.85 24.72
N THR A 101 -44.00 22.39 24.26
CA THR A 101 -42.71 23.02 24.55
C THR A 101 -42.66 24.47 24.03
N ARG A 102 -42.27 25.39 24.92
CA ARG A 102 -42.18 26.83 24.67
C ARG A 102 -40.80 27.39 24.96
N LYS A 103 -40.48 28.49 24.29
CA LYS A 103 -39.32 29.32 24.61
C LYS A 103 -39.77 30.73 25.02
N ASP A 104 -39.28 31.21 26.16
CA ASP A 104 -39.43 32.60 26.58
C ASP A 104 -38.15 33.35 26.20
N ASN A 105 -38.23 34.32 25.27
CA ASN A 105 -37.08 35.07 24.77
C ASN A 105 -35.92 34.17 24.26
N GLY A 106 -36.26 33.10 23.56
CA GLY A 106 -35.30 32.13 23.03
C GLY A 106 -34.79 31.10 24.05
N LYS A 107 -35.11 31.24 25.34
CA LYS A 107 -34.74 30.29 26.39
C LYS A 107 -35.87 29.29 26.64
N LEU A 108 -35.54 28.01 26.80
CA LEU A 108 -36.52 26.96 27.10
C LEU A 108 -37.31 27.29 28.38
N ARG A 109 -38.64 27.14 28.35
CA ARG A 109 -39.47 27.09 29.57
C ARG A 109 -39.49 25.64 30.10
N PRO A 110 -38.76 25.31 31.19
CA PRO A 110 -38.58 23.91 31.61
C PRO A 110 -39.88 23.19 31.94
N THR A 111 -40.92 23.92 32.37
CA THR A 111 -42.21 23.33 32.74
C THR A 111 -42.99 22.75 31.56
N THR A 112 -42.55 22.99 30.33
CA THR A 112 -43.21 22.58 29.08
C THR A 112 -42.46 21.48 28.32
N ALA A 113 -41.38 20.96 28.89
CA ALA A 113 -40.55 19.90 28.33
C ALA A 113 -40.27 18.85 29.42
N VAL A 114 -39.76 17.67 29.02
CA VAL A 114 -39.40 16.62 29.98
C VAL A 114 -37.89 16.62 30.19
N GLU A 115 -37.47 16.82 31.44
CA GLU A 115 -36.05 16.84 31.81
C GLU A 115 -35.42 15.43 31.78
N SER A 116 -34.19 15.31 31.30
CA SER A 116 -33.46 14.03 31.27
C SER A 116 -33.30 13.39 32.65
N ASN A 117 -33.15 14.20 33.71
CA ASN A 117 -33.02 13.71 35.08
C ASN A 117 -34.25 12.94 35.57
N TYR A 118 -35.45 13.29 35.07
CA TYR A 118 -36.67 12.52 35.34
C TYR A 118 -36.51 11.08 34.83
N ILE A 119 -36.01 10.92 33.60
CA ILE A 119 -35.74 9.60 33.00
C ILE A 119 -34.62 8.89 33.75
N HIS A 120 -33.49 9.56 34.02
CA HIS A 120 -32.35 8.98 34.72
C HIS A 120 -32.73 8.42 36.10
N LYS A 121 -33.61 9.12 36.83
CA LYS A 121 -34.14 8.66 38.13
C LYS A 121 -34.78 7.28 38.03
N TYR A 122 -35.69 7.06 37.07
CA TYR A 122 -36.40 5.79 36.93
C TYR A 122 -35.55 4.73 36.23
N LEU A 123 -34.74 5.13 35.26
CA LEU A 123 -33.77 4.24 34.61
C LEU A 123 -32.81 3.61 35.64
N ASN A 124 -32.35 4.38 36.63
CA ASN A 124 -31.49 3.90 37.71
C ASN A 124 -32.19 2.99 38.73
N GLN A 125 -33.51 3.07 38.83
CA GLN A 125 -34.32 2.23 39.71
C GLN A 125 -34.88 0.99 38.99
N CYS A 126 -34.84 0.96 37.66
CA CYS A 126 -35.38 -0.11 36.83
C CYS A 126 -34.66 -1.44 37.12
N ARG A 127 -35.43 -2.54 37.20
CA ARG A 127 -34.89 -3.88 37.50
C ARG A 127 -34.38 -4.60 36.27
N SER A 128 -34.85 -4.23 35.08
CA SER A 128 -34.39 -4.81 33.82
C SER A 128 -32.90 -4.59 33.65
N ARG A 129 -32.21 -5.65 33.19
CA ARG A 129 -30.79 -5.60 32.85
C ARG A 129 -30.55 -5.42 31.36
N ARG A 130 -31.58 -5.21 30.55
CA ARG A 130 -31.51 -5.08 29.09
C ARG A 130 -32.31 -3.87 28.65
N ILE A 131 -31.67 -2.71 28.66
CA ILE A 131 -32.34 -1.45 28.35
C ILE A 131 -31.64 -0.79 27.16
N THR A 132 -32.40 -0.55 26.10
CA THR A 132 -31.96 0.18 24.91
C THR A 132 -32.67 1.53 24.87
N ILE A 133 -31.91 2.59 24.67
CA ILE A 133 -32.38 3.96 24.50
C ILE A 133 -31.85 4.45 23.16
N ILE A 134 -32.73 4.87 22.27
CA ILE A 134 -32.37 5.40 20.95
C ILE A 134 -32.94 6.81 20.85
N LEU A 135 -32.05 7.79 20.67
CA LEU A 135 -32.39 9.21 20.64
C LEU A 135 -32.08 9.79 19.26
N ASP A 136 -33.14 10.07 18.50
CA ASP A 136 -33.07 10.75 17.22
C ASP A 136 -33.44 12.23 17.38
N CYS A 137 -32.52 12.97 18.00
CA CYS A 137 -32.71 14.37 18.31
C CYS A 137 -31.36 15.11 18.43
N CYS A 138 -31.37 16.43 18.21
CA CYS A 138 -30.18 17.27 18.40
C CYS A 138 -29.70 17.25 19.85
N HIS A 139 -28.40 17.45 20.07
CA HIS A 139 -27.76 17.51 21.40
C HIS A 139 -27.98 16.28 22.32
N SER A 140 -28.41 15.15 21.76
CA SER A 140 -28.64 13.88 22.47
C SER A 140 -27.42 13.35 23.24
N GLY A 141 -26.19 13.76 22.88
CA GLY A 141 -24.97 13.40 23.63
C GLY A 141 -24.98 13.91 25.08
N ALA A 142 -25.65 15.04 25.37
CA ALA A 142 -25.77 15.57 26.73
C ALA A 142 -26.59 14.64 27.66
N PHE A 143 -27.54 13.86 27.11
CA PHE A 143 -28.27 12.84 27.88
C PHE A 143 -27.34 11.75 28.42
N ALA A 144 -26.37 11.29 27.64
CA ALA A 144 -25.43 10.25 28.08
C ALA A 144 -24.43 10.76 29.13
N GLN A 145 -23.96 11.99 28.99
CA GLN A 145 -23.04 12.63 29.95
C GLN A 145 -23.66 12.82 31.35
N GLY A 146 -24.98 13.04 31.42
CA GLY A 146 -25.73 13.10 32.68
C GLY A 146 -25.69 11.79 33.49
N LEU A 147 -25.44 10.65 32.83
CA LEU A 147 -25.34 9.33 33.48
C LEU A 147 -23.94 9.02 34.02
N THR A 148 -22.88 9.55 33.40
CA THR A 148 -21.48 9.23 33.76
C THR A 148 -20.96 9.98 34.99
N HIS A 149 -21.57 11.12 35.32
CA HIS A 149 -21.15 11.97 36.45
C HIS A 149 -21.46 11.38 37.85
N LYS A 150 -22.14 10.22 37.94
CA LYS A 150 -22.44 9.57 39.22
C LYS A 150 -22.20 8.05 39.19
N GLY A 151 -20.92 7.67 39.22
CA GLY A 151 -20.44 6.45 39.86
C GLY A 151 -20.44 5.16 39.03
N ALA A 152 -19.26 4.76 38.56
CA ALA A 152 -18.68 3.42 38.75
C ALA A 152 -17.35 3.33 38.00
N ALA A 153 -16.25 3.52 38.73
CA ALA A 153 -14.92 3.09 38.32
C ALA A 153 -14.85 1.56 38.29
N ASN A 154 -14.12 1.03 37.30
CA ASN A 154 -13.54 -0.32 37.20
C ASN A 154 -14.42 -1.51 37.62
N LEU A 155 -14.82 -2.35 36.66
CA LEU A 155 -15.03 -3.79 36.88
C LEU A 155 -14.93 -4.55 35.54
N GLN A 156 -13.78 -5.19 35.31
CA GLN A 156 -13.61 -6.31 34.37
C GLN A 156 -14.39 -7.51 34.89
N ILE A 157 -15.26 -8.13 34.09
CA ILE A 157 -15.74 -9.51 34.35
C ILE A 157 -15.96 -10.28 33.03
N LYS A 158 -15.57 -11.56 33.10
CA LYS A 158 -15.71 -12.68 32.17
C LYS A 158 -17.11 -12.89 31.57
N GLU A 159 -17.06 -13.47 30.37
CA GLU A 159 -18.16 -13.93 29.52
C GLU A 159 -19.05 -15.00 30.16
N GLN A 160 -20.38 -14.82 30.03
CA GLN A 160 -21.33 -15.80 29.46
C GLN A 160 -22.77 -15.25 29.54
N LEU A 161 -23.48 -15.33 28.41
CA LEU A 161 -24.91 -15.02 28.15
C LEU A 161 -25.26 -13.53 27.89
N GLY A 162 -25.92 -13.31 26.73
CA GLY A 162 -26.48 -12.06 26.18
C GLY A 162 -26.60 -10.83 27.09
N GLY A 163 -26.02 -9.72 26.61
CA GLY A 163 -25.57 -8.59 27.39
C GLY A 163 -26.48 -8.11 28.51
N GLU A 164 -26.01 -8.19 29.75
CA GLU A 164 -26.56 -7.40 30.85
C GLU A 164 -25.96 -5.98 30.81
N GLY A 165 -26.77 -4.97 30.50
CA GLY A 165 -26.30 -3.60 30.36
C GLY A 165 -27.35 -2.61 29.87
N ARG A 166 -26.86 -1.42 29.53
CA ARG A 166 -27.66 -0.36 28.88
C ARG A 166 -26.99 0.05 27.58
N ALA A 167 -27.76 0.17 26.51
CA ALA A 167 -27.31 0.67 25.22
C ALA A 167 -27.97 2.02 24.98
N ILE A 168 -27.18 3.09 24.84
CA ILE A 168 -27.69 4.42 24.49
C ILE A 168 -27.12 4.82 23.14
N LEU A 169 -27.99 4.96 22.16
CA LEU A 169 -27.66 5.34 20.79
C LEU A 169 -28.16 6.75 20.55
N THR A 170 -27.33 7.59 19.97
CA THR A 170 -27.66 8.99 19.70
C THR A 170 -27.34 9.32 18.25
N ALA A 171 -28.22 10.08 17.59
CA ALA A 171 -27.97 10.58 16.24
C ALA A 171 -26.89 11.70 16.22
N ALA A 172 -26.80 12.45 17.33
CA ALA A 172 -25.91 13.58 17.62
C ALA A 172 -25.51 14.42 16.37
N SER A 173 -26.45 15.30 15.99
CA SER A 173 -26.25 16.38 15.02
C SER A 173 -25.63 17.62 15.70
N MET A 174 -24.60 18.21 15.08
CA MET A 174 -24.19 19.59 15.37
C MET A 174 -25.09 20.52 14.54
N THR A 175 -25.69 21.50 15.20
CA THR A 175 -26.58 22.48 14.59
C THR A 175 -25.94 23.20 13.39
N GLN A 176 -26.38 22.85 12.19
CA GLN A 176 -26.60 23.80 11.09
C GLN A 176 -27.54 23.14 10.07
N TYR A 177 -28.72 23.73 9.90
CA TYR A 177 -29.66 23.53 8.80
C TYR A 177 -29.46 22.22 8.02
N ALA A 178 -30.00 21.12 8.56
CA ALA A 178 -30.38 19.99 7.73
C ALA A 178 -31.55 20.45 6.85
N TRP A 179 -31.26 21.28 5.85
CA TRP A 179 -32.12 21.42 4.69
C TRP A 179 -32.40 19.99 4.26
N SER A 180 -33.68 19.66 4.36
CA SER A 180 -34.35 18.60 3.64
C SER A 180 -33.77 18.48 2.23
N LYS A 181 -32.75 17.64 2.07
CA LYS A 181 -32.78 16.78 0.92
C LYS A 181 -33.89 15.80 1.24
N ASP A 182 -34.99 15.91 0.51
CA ASP A 182 -36.12 14.97 0.46
C ASP A 182 -35.71 13.58 -0.05
N GLU A 183 -34.45 13.20 0.16
CA GLU A 183 -33.83 12.00 -0.36
C GLU A 183 -34.31 10.76 0.39
N TYR A 184 -34.72 10.93 1.65
CA TYR A 184 -35.23 9.84 2.50
C TYR A 184 -36.56 10.17 3.16
N PRO A 185 -37.50 9.20 3.22
CA PRO A 185 -38.81 9.38 3.86
C PRO A 185 -38.74 9.42 5.40
N LEU A 186 -37.60 9.02 5.99
CA LEU A 186 -37.34 9.00 7.43
C LEU A 186 -36.23 10.01 7.79
N SER A 187 -36.01 10.24 9.09
CA SER A 187 -34.77 10.89 9.54
C SER A 187 -33.57 10.05 9.09
N ALA A 188 -32.42 10.68 8.83
CA ALA A 188 -31.27 9.96 8.28
C ALA A 188 -30.75 8.87 9.23
N TYR A 189 -30.71 9.13 10.53
CA TYR A 189 -30.25 8.14 11.49
C TYR A 189 -31.20 6.93 11.57
N THR A 190 -32.50 7.18 11.73
CA THR A 190 -33.50 6.10 11.77
C THR A 190 -33.59 5.35 10.44
N HIS A 191 -33.41 6.03 9.31
CA HIS A 191 -33.34 5.41 8.00
C HIS A 191 -32.26 4.33 7.95
N PHE A 192 -31.00 4.67 8.27
CA PHE A 192 -29.90 3.71 8.18
C PHE A 192 -29.92 2.65 9.28
N LEU A 193 -30.44 2.96 10.47
CA LEU A 193 -30.71 1.94 11.49
C LEU A 193 -31.65 0.85 10.94
N LEU A 194 -32.78 1.27 10.36
CA LEU A 194 -33.77 0.32 9.83
C LEU A 194 -33.33 -0.33 8.52
N GLU A 195 -32.51 0.35 7.70
CA GLU A 195 -31.88 -0.26 6.52
C GLU A 195 -31.04 -1.46 6.94
N GLY A 196 -30.11 -1.29 7.88
CA GLY A 196 -29.26 -2.38 8.36
C GLY A 196 -30.03 -3.55 8.97
N VAL A 197 -31.15 -3.25 9.64
CA VAL A 197 -32.04 -4.28 10.20
C VAL A 197 -32.80 -5.04 9.12
N LYS A 198 -33.41 -4.33 8.17
CA LYS A 198 -34.24 -4.93 7.12
C LYS A 198 -33.43 -5.71 6.09
N THR A 199 -32.25 -5.19 5.72
CA THR A 199 -31.35 -5.87 4.76
C THR A 199 -30.55 -7.00 5.42
N GLY A 200 -30.36 -6.93 6.74
CA GLY A 200 -29.51 -7.84 7.48
C GLY A 200 -28.01 -7.59 7.27
N GLU A 201 -27.62 -6.54 6.54
CA GLU A 201 -26.21 -6.21 6.31
C GLU A 201 -25.48 -5.73 7.56
N ALA A 202 -26.24 -5.35 8.60
CA ALA A 202 -25.67 -5.04 9.91
C ALA A 202 -25.14 -6.30 10.65
N ASP A 203 -25.52 -7.52 10.25
CA ASP A 203 -25.06 -8.79 10.86
C ASP A 203 -23.63 -9.11 10.41
N THR A 204 -22.67 -8.43 11.04
CA THR A 204 -21.26 -8.51 10.63
C THR A 204 -20.58 -9.80 11.10
N ASP A 205 -21.02 -10.35 12.24
CA ASP A 205 -20.48 -11.60 12.77
C ASP A 205 -21.23 -12.84 12.27
N ARG A 206 -22.29 -12.65 11.48
CA ARG A 206 -23.14 -13.70 10.88
C ARG A 206 -23.77 -14.62 11.92
N ASN A 207 -24.01 -14.11 13.12
CA ASN A 207 -24.65 -14.88 14.19
C ASN A 207 -26.19 -14.93 14.05
N GLN A 208 -26.75 -14.30 13.01
CA GLN A 208 -28.19 -14.17 12.70
C GLN A 208 -28.98 -13.24 13.63
N TYR A 209 -28.33 -12.61 14.60
CA TYR A 209 -28.93 -11.63 15.52
C TYR A 209 -28.19 -10.32 15.43
N LEU A 210 -28.95 -9.24 15.37
CA LEU A 210 -28.41 -7.90 15.31
C LEU A 210 -28.27 -7.33 16.72
N SER A 211 -27.03 -7.15 17.14
CA SER A 211 -26.69 -6.43 18.38
C SER A 211 -26.84 -4.91 18.20
N MET A 212 -27.03 -4.20 19.31
CA MET A 212 -27.14 -2.73 19.25
C MET A 212 -25.86 -2.07 18.72
N GLU A 213 -24.70 -2.67 18.98
CA GLU A 213 -23.41 -2.22 18.45
C GLU A 213 -23.37 -2.37 16.92
N GLU A 214 -23.73 -3.52 16.39
CA GLU A 214 -23.75 -3.79 14.94
C GLU A 214 -24.68 -2.85 14.18
N ILE A 215 -25.90 -2.65 14.69
CA ILE A 215 -26.88 -1.75 14.07
C ILE A 215 -26.36 -0.31 14.11
N HIS A 216 -25.74 0.10 15.23
CA HIS A 216 -25.16 1.44 15.35
C HIS A 216 -24.00 1.65 14.38
N GLU A 217 -23.04 0.72 14.32
CA GLU A 217 -21.87 0.81 13.45
C GLU A 217 -22.26 0.82 11.98
N TYR A 218 -23.25 0.00 11.58
CA TYR A 218 -23.81 0.04 10.23
C TYR A 218 -24.39 1.43 9.92
N ALA A 219 -25.26 1.94 10.79
CA ALA A 219 -25.90 3.24 10.57
C ALA A 219 -24.87 4.37 10.52
N LYS A 220 -23.90 4.38 11.43
CA LYS A 220 -22.81 5.36 11.47
C LYS A 220 -21.97 5.32 10.20
N LYS A 221 -21.62 4.14 9.70
CA LYS A 221 -20.89 3.98 8.44
C LYS A 221 -21.67 4.56 7.27
N LYS A 222 -22.96 4.21 7.12
CA LYS A 222 -23.81 4.70 6.02
C LYS A 222 -24.02 6.21 6.06
N VAL A 223 -24.18 6.77 7.26
CA VAL A 223 -24.23 8.21 7.49
C VAL A 223 -22.97 8.91 6.96
N LEU A 224 -21.79 8.39 7.29
CA LEU A 224 -20.50 8.93 6.82
C LEU A 224 -20.34 8.80 5.30
N GLU A 225 -20.73 7.66 4.72
CA GLU A 225 -20.70 7.41 3.28
C GLU A 225 -21.64 8.35 2.49
N SER A 226 -22.76 8.74 3.11
CA SER A 226 -23.75 9.65 2.51
C SER A 226 -23.31 11.13 2.55
N GLY A 227 -22.21 11.44 3.24
CA GLY A 227 -21.71 12.81 3.38
C GLY A 227 -22.57 13.73 4.24
N LEU A 228 -23.41 13.17 5.12
CA LEU A 228 -24.24 13.94 6.04
C LEU A 228 -23.41 14.45 7.22
N GLU A 229 -23.58 15.73 7.59
CA GLU A 229 -22.94 16.34 8.76
C GLU A 229 -23.65 15.95 10.07
N MET A 230 -23.52 14.68 10.42
CA MET A 230 -23.99 14.14 11.71
C MET A 230 -22.99 13.13 12.24
N THR A 231 -22.88 13.04 13.55
CA THR A 231 -21.92 12.18 14.24
C THR A 231 -22.65 11.29 15.22
N PRO A 232 -23.29 10.19 14.77
CA PRO A 232 -23.93 9.26 15.67
C PRO A 232 -22.94 8.72 16.71
N GLU A 233 -23.38 8.65 17.97
CA GLU A 233 -22.58 8.11 19.06
C GLU A 233 -23.29 6.94 19.76
N PHE A 234 -22.46 6.06 20.33
CA PHE A 234 -22.92 4.89 21.06
C PHE A 234 -22.26 4.84 22.44
N TYR A 235 -23.10 4.72 23.47
CA TYR A 235 -22.70 4.69 24.86
C TYR A 235 -23.16 3.37 25.51
N PRO A 236 -22.35 2.30 25.40
CA PRO A 236 -22.63 1.04 26.08
C PRO A 236 -22.26 1.15 27.57
N VAL A 237 -23.13 0.63 28.43
CA VAL A 237 -22.88 0.42 29.86
C VAL A 237 -22.88 -1.08 30.14
N ARG A 238 -21.81 -1.58 30.75
CA ARG A 238 -21.56 -3.04 30.93
C ARG A 238 -21.59 -3.75 29.57
N GLU A 239 -22.40 -4.79 29.40
CA GLU A 239 -22.52 -5.53 28.15
C GLU A 239 -23.63 -4.97 27.24
N GLY A 240 -23.99 -3.69 27.40
CA GLY A 240 -25.06 -3.05 26.61
C GLY A 240 -24.88 -3.17 25.08
N ALA A 241 -23.63 -3.16 24.61
CA ALA A 241 -23.26 -3.44 23.21
C ALA A 241 -23.85 -4.74 22.67
N LYS A 242 -23.87 -5.79 23.50
CA LYS A 242 -24.29 -7.15 23.13
C LYS A 242 -25.80 -7.37 23.28
N ILE A 243 -26.58 -6.35 23.59
CA ILE A 243 -28.05 -6.47 23.62
C ILE A 243 -28.52 -6.73 22.19
N ARG A 244 -29.16 -7.89 21.98
CA ARG A 244 -29.73 -8.29 20.69
C ARG A 244 -31.20 -7.87 20.64
N LEU A 245 -31.52 -6.99 19.70
CA LEU A 245 -32.88 -6.44 19.58
C LEU A 245 -33.65 -7.11 18.44
N PHE A 246 -33.00 -7.26 17.28
CA PHE A 246 -33.57 -7.80 16.06
C PHE A 246 -32.90 -9.11 15.64
N LYS A 247 -33.63 -9.93 14.89
CA LYS A 247 -33.10 -11.08 14.17
C LYS A 247 -32.90 -10.70 12.71
N ARG A 248 -31.85 -11.21 12.08
CA ARG A 248 -31.65 -11.08 10.63
C ARG A 248 -32.71 -11.91 9.92
N LYS A 249 -33.49 -11.27 9.04
CA LYS A 249 -34.35 -11.98 8.10
C LYS A 249 -33.48 -12.65 7.04
N ILE A 250 -33.38 -13.97 7.10
CA ILE A 250 -32.62 -14.76 6.14
C ILE A 250 -33.61 -15.31 5.14
N ASN A 251 -33.37 -15.08 3.85
CA ASN A 251 -34.00 -15.86 2.78
C ASN A 251 -33.06 -17.03 2.46
N PRO A 252 -33.42 -18.28 2.83
CA PRO A 252 -32.56 -19.44 2.62
C PRO A 252 -32.04 -19.58 1.19
N LYS A 253 -32.89 -19.31 0.19
CA LYS A 253 -32.54 -19.44 -1.23
C LYS A 253 -31.49 -18.40 -1.66
N GLU A 254 -31.65 -17.15 -1.23
CA GLU A 254 -30.71 -16.08 -1.57
C GLU A 254 -29.38 -16.24 -0.85
N GLU A 255 -29.38 -16.66 0.43
CA GLU A 255 -28.14 -16.89 1.17
C GLU A 255 -27.34 -18.03 0.55
N TYR A 256 -28.02 -19.14 0.22
CA TYR A 256 -27.42 -20.27 -0.48
C TYR A 256 -26.85 -19.86 -1.86
N ARG A 257 -27.61 -19.05 -2.62
CA ARG A 257 -27.14 -18.50 -3.90
C ARG A 257 -25.88 -17.66 -3.74
N LYS A 258 -25.82 -16.72 -2.79
CA LYS A 258 -24.65 -15.86 -2.53
C LYS A 258 -23.42 -16.66 -2.15
N GLU A 259 -23.57 -17.73 -1.38
CA GLU A 259 -22.46 -18.62 -1.03
C GLU A 259 -21.92 -19.34 -2.26
N ILE A 260 -22.80 -19.88 -3.09
CA ILE A 260 -22.43 -20.52 -4.35
C ILE A 260 -21.68 -19.53 -5.27
N GLU A 261 -22.19 -18.30 -5.42
CA GLU A 261 -21.53 -17.25 -6.22
C GLU A 261 -20.12 -16.91 -5.71
N GLN A 262 -19.87 -16.97 -4.40
CA GLN A 262 -18.53 -16.79 -3.82
C GLN A 262 -17.60 -17.97 -4.10
N PHE A 263 -18.13 -19.19 -4.14
CA PHE A 263 -17.35 -20.42 -4.33
C PHE A 263 -17.11 -20.78 -5.80
N ILE A 264 -17.77 -20.12 -6.75
CA ILE A 264 -17.63 -20.34 -8.20
C ILE A 264 -17.02 -19.11 -8.90
N PRO A 265 -15.77 -18.72 -8.61
CA PRO A 265 -15.13 -17.66 -9.40
C PRO A 265 -14.83 -18.12 -10.84
N GLU A 266 -14.70 -19.43 -11.11
CA GLU A 266 -14.24 -19.97 -12.40
C GLU A 266 -15.21 -20.96 -13.07
N GLY A 267 -16.47 -21.02 -12.65
CA GLY A 267 -17.49 -21.86 -13.32
C GLY A 267 -17.45 -23.35 -12.95
N ASN A 268 -16.66 -23.73 -11.93
CA ASN A 268 -16.65 -25.08 -11.37
C ASN A 268 -16.57 -25.03 -9.83
N ILE A 269 -17.26 -25.95 -9.16
CA ILE A 269 -17.18 -26.14 -7.71
C ILE A 269 -16.15 -27.24 -7.45
N PRO A 270 -15.05 -26.97 -6.74
CA PRO A 270 -14.11 -28.02 -6.35
C PRO A 270 -14.80 -29.15 -5.57
N GLU A 271 -14.42 -30.41 -5.79
CA GLU A 271 -15.12 -31.57 -5.21
C GLU A 271 -15.26 -31.50 -3.68
N TYR A 272 -14.23 -30.99 -3.00
CA TYR A 272 -14.24 -30.83 -1.54
C TYR A 272 -15.22 -29.75 -1.05
N MET A 273 -15.57 -28.78 -1.89
CA MET A 273 -16.53 -27.72 -1.56
C MET A 273 -17.98 -28.18 -1.65
N LYS A 274 -18.27 -29.28 -2.37
CA LYS A 274 -19.61 -29.86 -2.43
C LYS A 274 -20.10 -30.31 -1.06
N TYR A 275 -19.22 -30.85 -0.22
CA TYR A 275 -19.56 -31.24 1.15
C TYR A 275 -19.98 -30.02 2.00
N LEU A 276 -19.32 -28.88 1.81
CA LEU A 276 -19.69 -27.64 2.49
C LEU A 276 -21.08 -27.16 2.04
N LEU A 277 -21.37 -27.21 0.74
CA LEU A 277 -22.68 -26.82 0.20
C LEU A 277 -23.81 -27.75 0.67
N VAL A 278 -23.54 -29.04 0.84
CA VAL A 278 -24.51 -29.98 1.44
C VAL A 278 -24.81 -29.58 2.89
N SER A 279 -23.78 -29.30 3.70
CA SER A 279 -23.95 -28.83 5.09
C SER A 279 -24.76 -27.53 5.14
N ARG A 280 -24.42 -26.56 4.29
CA ARG A 280 -25.10 -25.26 4.27
C ARG A 280 -26.55 -25.36 3.79
N ARG A 281 -26.84 -26.22 2.81
CA ARG A 281 -28.21 -26.53 2.39
C ARG A 281 -29.05 -27.06 3.55
N GLU A 282 -28.51 -28.00 4.32
CA GLU A 282 -29.20 -28.58 5.49
C GLU A 282 -29.43 -27.56 6.60
N GLU A 283 -28.43 -26.72 6.89
CA GLU A 283 -28.54 -25.61 7.85
C GLU A 283 -29.61 -24.58 7.45
N LEU A 284 -29.75 -24.32 6.15
CA LEU A 284 -30.74 -23.40 5.60
C LEU A 284 -32.12 -24.06 5.38
N GLY A 285 -32.25 -25.37 5.61
CA GLY A 285 -33.50 -26.10 5.46
C GLY A 285 -33.99 -26.22 4.01
N LEU A 286 -33.10 -26.10 3.03
CA LEU A 286 -33.44 -26.17 1.61
C LEU A 286 -33.59 -27.61 1.13
N SER A 287 -34.60 -27.86 0.29
CA SER A 287 -34.73 -29.17 -0.36
C SER A 287 -33.58 -29.39 -1.35
N GLU A 288 -33.30 -30.65 -1.67
CA GLU A 288 -32.26 -30.98 -2.66
C GLU A 288 -32.62 -30.42 -4.05
N GLU A 289 -33.91 -30.38 -4.38
CA GLU A 289 -34.41 -29.84 -5.65
C GLU A 289 -34.20 -28.32 -5.74
N GLU A 290 -34.52 -27.60 -4.66
CA GLU A 290 -34.35 -26.14 -4.58
C GLU A 290 -32.87 -25.75 -4.67
N ALA A 291 -32.00 -26.48 -3.95
CA ALA A 291 -30.56 -26.27 -4.00
C ALA A 291 -30.02 -26.51 -5.41
N ARG A 292 -30.42 -27.60 -6.06
CA ARG A 292 -29.97 -27.96 -7.41
C ARG A 292 -30.45 -26.96 -8.47
N GLU A 293 -31.65 -26.41 -8.32
CA GLU A 293 -32.15 -25.34 -9.20
C GLU A 293 -31.30 -24.08 -9.08
N ILE A 294 -30.97 -23.66 -7.84
CA ILE A 294 -30.11 -22.51 -7.56
C ILE A 294 -28.70 -22.73 -8.13
N GLU A 295 -28.10 -23.89 -7.85
CA GLU A 295 -26.78 -24.26 -8.37
C GLU A 295 -26.76 -24.17 -9.90
N ASN A 296 -27.69 -24.84 -10.59
CA ASN A 296 -27.77 -24.85 -12.05
C ASN A 296 -27.93 -23.44 -12.62
N GLN A 297 -28.73 -22.60 -11.98
CA GLN A 297 -28.91 -21.22 -12.41
C GLN A 297 -27.60 -20.42 -12.27
N VAL A 298 -26.94 -20.47 -11.11
CA VAL A 298 -25.68 -19.75 -10.88
C VAL A 298 -24.59 -20.25 -11.84
N PHE A 299 -24.48 -21.57 -12.05
CA PHE A 299 -23.54 -22.13 -13.02
C PHE A 299 -23.78 -21.62 -14.43
N ALA A 300 -25.03 -21.61 -14.90
CA ALA A 300 -25.37 -21.11 -16.23
C ALA A 300 -24.99 -19.63 -16.39
N GLU A 301 -25.25 -18.81 -15.37
CA GLU A 301 -24.89 -17.39 -15.34
C GLU A 301 -23.37 -17.17 -15.36
N VAL A 302 -22.60 -17.92 -14.57
CA VAL A 302 -21.12 -17.82 -14.56
C VAL A 302 -20.53 -18.26 -15.89
N ILE A 303 -20.99 -19.38 -16.46
CA ILE A 303 -20.54 -19.86 -17.77
C ILE A 303 -20.85 -18.81 -18.85
N GLN A 304 -22.05 -18.20 -18.81
CA GLN A 304 -22.42 -17.17 -19.77
C GLN A 304 -21.57 -15.90 -19.58
N LYS A 305 -21.31 -15.49 -18.34
CA LYS A 305 -20.43 -14.36 -18.04
C LYS A 305 -19.01 -14.60 -18.57
N GLN A 306 -18.45 -15.80 -18.40
CA GLN A 306 -17.13 -16.15 -18.94
C GLN A 306 -17.09 -16.09 -20.47
N LYS A 307 -18.13 -16.61 -21.15
CA LYS A 307 -18.26 -16.47 -22.61
C LYS A 307 -18.28 -15.02 -23.04
N ASN A 308 -19.03 -14.18 -22.33
CA ASN A 308 -19.10 -12.74 -22.58
C ASN A 308 -17.75 -12.05 -22.40
N ILE A 309 -17.01 -12.37 -21.32
CA ILE A 309 -15.65 -11.86 -21.07
C ILE A 309 -14.71 -12.27 -22.21
N GLU A 310 -14.78 -13.51 -22.69
CA GLU A 310 -13.93 -14.00 -23.77
C GLU A 310 -14.26 -13.35 -25.13
N ILE A 311 -15.54 -13.12 -25.41
CA ILE A 311 -15.96 -12.33 -26.59
C ILE A 311 -15.42 -10.91 -26.51
N TYR A 312 -15.54 -10.28 -25.33
CA TYR A 312 -14.99 -8.95 -25.08
C TYR A 312 -13.47 -8.93 -25.27
N ARG A 313 -12.74 -9.90 -24.70
CA ARG A 313 -11.29 -10.05 -24.87
C ARG A 313 -10.90 -10.10 -26.35
N LYS A 314 -11.58 -10.92 -27.15
CA LYS A 314 -11.33 -11.01 -28.59
C LYS A 314 -11.61 -9.68 -29.31
N ALA A 315 -12.65 -8.95 -28.91
CA ALA A 315 -12.94 -7.63 -29.47
C ALA A 315 -11.82 -6.63 -29.16
N VAL A 316 -11.34 -6.56 -27.91
CA VAL A 316 -10.22 -5.67 -27.52
C VAL A 316 -8.94 -6.04 -28.29
N GLN A 317 -8.61 -7.34 -28.36
CA GLN A 317 -7.41 -7.80 -29.06
C GLN A 317 -7.42 -7.45 -30.55
N LYS A 318 -8.58 -7.54 -31.22
CA LYS A 318 -8.76 -7.14 -32.63
C LYS A 318 -8.78 -5.63 -32.82
N ALA A 319 -9.30 -4.88 -31.85
CA ALA A 319 -9.35 -3.43 -31.91
C ALA A 319 -7.97 -2.77 -31.74
N PHE A 320 -7.04 -3.45 -31.07
CA PHE A 320 -5.68 -2.96 -30.80
C PHE A 320 -4.60 -3.94 -31.32
N PRO A 321 -4.39 -4.05 -32.65
CA PRO A 321 -3.25 -4.77 -33.21
C PRO A 321 -1.89 -4.15 -32.80
N GLU A 322 -0.77 -4.84 -33.09
CA GLU A 322 0.57 -4.32 -32.77
C GLU A 322 0.81 -2.92 -33.36
N GLY A 323 1.40 -2.02 -32.56
CA GLY A 323 1.65 -0.62 -32.96
C GLY A 323 0.44 0.31 -32.87
N SER A 324 -0.69 -0.14 -32.33
CA SER A 324 -1.90 0.71 -32.17
C SER A 324 -1.75 1.79 -31.10
N ASP A 325 -2.41 2.93 -31.30
CA ASP A 325 -2.50 4.01 -30.32
C ASP A 325 -3.58 3.74 -29.26
N LEU A 326 -3.16 3.62 -28.00
CA LEU A 326 -4.04 3.40 -26.84
C LEU A 326 -4.89 4.63 -26.48
N ASN A 327 -4.55 5.82 -26.99
CA ASN A 327 -5.29 7.05 -26.71
C ASN A 327 -6.49 7.26 -27.64
N ASN A 328 -6.74 6.33 -28.56
CA ASN A 328 -7.87 6.40 -29.47
C ASN A 328 -9.21 6.23 -28.71
N SER A 329 -9.80 7.37 -28.35
CA SER A 329 -11.05 7.44 -27.59
C SER A 329 -12.24 6.81 -28.33
N SER A 330 -12.22 6.78 -29.67
CA SER A 330 -13.30 6.17 -30.47
C SER A 330 -13.35 4.65 -30.30
N ILE A 331 -12.19 4.00 -30.24
CA ILE A 331 -12.09 2.55 -30.03
C ILE A 331 -12.62 2.17 -28.64
N TRP A 332 -12.18 2.89 -27.60
CA TRP A 332 -12.65 2.66 -26.24
C TRP A 332 -14.15 2.90 -26.06
N ASN A 333 -14.71 3.93 -26.71
CA ASN A 333 -16.14 4.19 -26.71
C ASN A 333 -16.93 3.04 -27.35
N ASN A 334 -16.42 2.45 -28.44
CA ASN A 334 -17.05 1.28 -29.05
C ASN A 334 -16.93 0.04 -28.18
N LEU A 335 -15.77 -0.21 -27.56
CA LEU A 335 -15.59 -1.31 -26.60
C LEU A 335 -16.50 -1.14 -25.38
N LYS A 336 -16.76 0.09 -24.91
CA LYS A 336 -17.71 0.34 -23.82
C LYS A 336 -19.13 -0.10 -24.16
N LYS A 337 -19.54 -0.04 -25.44
CA LYS A 337 -20.83 -0.60 -25.89
C LYS A 337 -20.88 -2.11 -25.75
N TYR A 338 -19.78 -2.82 -26.06
CA TYR A 338 -19.69 -4.26 -25.81
C TYR A 338 -19.77 -4.58 -24.31
N GLN A 339 -19.08 -3.81 -23.47
CA GLN A 339 -19.10 -3.97 -22.01
C GLN A 339 -20.54 -3.83 -21.46
N ILE A 340 -21.27 -2.79 -21.88
CA ILE A 340 -22.66 -2.56 -21.48
C ILE A 340 -23.58 -3.66 -22.00
N HIS A 341 -23.45 -4.04 -23.27
CA HIS A 341 -24.27 -5.09 -23.89
C HIS A 341 -24.15 -6.43 -23.15
N PHE A 342 -22.93 -6.77 -22.72
CA PHE A 342 -22.64 -8.00 -21.99
C PHE A 342 -22.77 -7.88 -20.46
N GLN A 343 -23.16 -6.70 -19.95
CA GLN A 343 -23.32 -6.42 -18.52
C GLN A 343 -22.06 -6.71 -17.68
N LEU A 344 -20.88 -6.43 -18.25
CA LEU A 344 -19.59 -6.66 -17.59
C LEU A 344 -19.21 -5.47 -16.69
N LYS A 345 -18.79 -5.76 -15.46
CA LYS A 345 -18.28 -4.74 -14.52
C LYS A 345 -16.87 -4.29 -14.95
N ASP A 346 -16.45 -3.13 -14.46
CA ASP A 346 -15.10 -2.60 -14.73
C ASP A 346 -14.00 -3.56 -14.24
N GLU A 347 -14.27 -4.28 -13.15
CA GLU A 347 -13.40 -5.33 -12.59
C GLU A 347 -13.21 -6.50 -13.57
N ASP A 348 -14.26 -6.88 -14.31
CA ASP A 348 -14.24 -8.00 -15.25
C ASP A 348 -13.35 -7.71 -16.46
N VAL A 349 -13.33 -6.45 -16.93
CA VAL A 349 -12.59 -6.03 -18.13
C VAL A 349 -11.22 -5.42 -17.84
N GLY A 350 -10.97 -4.98 -16.60
CA GLY A 350 -9.76 -4.27 -16.22
C GLY A 350 -8.48 -5.06 -16.46
N SER A 351 -8.51 -6.38 -16.23
CA SER A 351 -7.37 -7.28 -16.51
C SER A 351 -7.04 -7.34 -18.01
N ILE A 352 -8.05 -7.39 -18.87
CA ILE A 352 -7.91 -7.41 -20.34
C ILE A 352 -7.30 -6.10 -20.83
N HIS A 353 -7.76 -4.96 -20.29
CA HIS A 353 -7.22 -3.64 -20.66
C HIS A 353 -5.75 -3.50 -20.27
N GLN A 354 -5.38 -4.00 -19.08
CA GLN A 354 -3.98 -4.01 -18.62
C GLN A 354 -3.11 -4.92 -19.49
N GLU A 355 -3.60 -6.08 -19.88
CA GLU A 355 -2.90 -7.03 -20.76
C GLU A 355 -2.55 -6.38 -22.11
N VAL A 356 -3.52 -5.74 -22.77
CA VAL A 356 -3.32 -5.09 -24.07
C VAL A 356 -2.38 -3.89 -23.94
N ARG A 357 -2.49 -3.10 -22.87
CA ARG A 357 -1.56 -2.00 -22.60
C ARG A 357 -0.12 -2.51 -22.45
N GLY A 358 0.09 -3.53 -21.62
CA GLY A 358 1.41 -4.12 -21.41
C GLY A 358 2.00 -4.73 -22.69
N ARG A 359 1.17 -5.38 -23.52
CA ARG A 359 1.60 -5.93 -24.82
C ARG A 359 2.12 -4.83 -25.76
N LEU A 360 1.40 -3.73 -25.89
CA LEU A 360 1.77 -2.62 -26.79
C LEU A 360 3.00 -1.87 -26.28
N GLU A 361 3.09 -1.60 -24.97
CA GLU A 361 4.29 -0.98 -24.36
C GLU A 361 5.54 -1.84 -24.59
N ASN A 362 5.44 -3.16 -24.41
CA ASN A 362 6.54 -4.09 -24.66
C ASN A 362 6.95 -4.13 -26.15
N SER A 363 6.00 -4.08 -27.08
CA SER A 363 6.27 -4.04 -28.52
C SER A 363 7.02 -2.76 -28.91
N GLU A 364 6.61 -1.60 -28.37
CA GLU A 364 7.27 -0.32 -28.64
C GLU A 364 8.69 -0.28 -28.05
N GLN A 365 8.89 -0.80 -26.83
CA GLN A 365 10.21 -0.90 -26.21
C GLN A 365 11.16 -1.79 -27.01
N LYS A 366 10.68 -2.96 -27.49
CA LYS A 366 11.48 -3.85 -28.35
C LYS A 366 11.90 -3.15 -29.64
N ARG A 367 11.00 -2.41 -30.28
CA ARG A 367 11.31 -1.64 -31.48
C ARG A 367 12.41 -0.59 -31.23
N LYS A 368 12.28 0.20 -30.16
CA LYS A 368 13.31 1.20 -29.77
C LYS A 368 14.66 0.56 -29.46
N GLN A 369 14.66 -0.59 -28.76
CA GLN A 369 15.89 -1.33 -28.47
C GLN A 369 16.58 -1.84 -29.74
N GLN A 370 15.80 -2.38 -30.69
CA GLN A 370 16.33 -2.84 -31.99
C GLN A 370 16.93 -1.67 -32.80
N GLU A 371 16.22 -0.53 -32.86
CA GLU A 371 16.72 0.68 -33.52
C GLU A 371 18.02 1.21 -32.87
N GLU A 372 18.11 1.18 -31.54
CA GLU A 372 19.30 1.62 -30.81
C GLU A 372 20.48 0.64 -30.98
N GLU A 373 20.22 -0.67 -30.98
CA GLU A 373 21.23 -1.70 -31.21
C GLU A 373 21.78 -1.65 -32.64
N GLU A 374 20.93 -1.46 -33.64
CA GLU A 374 21.34 -1.26 -35.03
C GLU A 374 22.20 0.00 -35.19
N LYS A 375 21.78 1.11 -34.56
CA LYS A 375 22.57 2.35 -34.56
C LYS A 375 23.94 2.17 -33.91
N ARG A 376 24.02 1.48 -32.77
CA ARG A 376 25.30 1.17 -32.09
C ARG A 376 26.19 0.29 -32.96
N ARG A 377 25.61 -0.71 -33.63
CA ARG A 377 26.35 -1.58 -34.55
C ARG A 377 26.97 -0.79 -35.71
N LEU A 378 26.18 0.09 -36.35
CA LEU A 378 26.65 0.96 -37.43
C LEU A 378 27.75 1.92 -36.94
N GLU A 379 27.65 2.45 -35.71
CA GLU A 379 28.68 3.33 -35.13
C GLU A 379 30.00 2.59 -34.86
N VAL A 380 29.95 1.35 -34.35
CA VAL A 380 31.14 0.52 -34.13
C VAL A 380 31.83 0.18 -35.46
N GLU A 381 31.07 -0.17 -36.49
CA GLU A 381 31.60 -0.47 -37.82
C GLU A 381 32.26 0.77 -38.45
N ALA A 382 31.64 1.95 -38.33
CA ALA A 382 32.21 3.21 -38.79
C ALA A 382 33.52 3.57 -38.06
N LYS A 383 33.58 3.40 -36.72
CA LYS A 383 34.82 3.62 -35.93
C LYS A 383 35.93 2.67 -36.33
N ARG A 384 35.60 1.38 -36.56
CA ARG A 384 36.58 0.37 -36.99
C ARG A 384 37.15 0.70 -38.36
N GLN A 385 36.30 1.10 -39.32
CA GLN A 385 36.75 1.51 -40.65
C GLN A 385 37.62 2.77 -40.58
N TYR A 386 37.25 3.75 -39.74
CA TYR A 386 38.03 4.96 -39.54
C TYR A 386 39.45 4.67 -39.00
N GLN A 387 39.55 3.79 -38.00
CA GLN A 387 40.86 3.36 -37.47
C GLN A 387 41.71 2.62 -38.50
N ALA A 388 41.10 1.73 -39.30
CA ALA A 388 41.81 1.04 -40.37
C ALA A 388 42.37 2.01 -41.43
N ASN A 389 41.60 3.06 -41.77
CA ASN A 389 42.05 4.12 -42.68
C ASN A 389 43.23 4.92 -42.09
N LEU A 390 43.23 5.21 -40.79
CA LEU A 390 44.36 5.89 -40.12
C LEU A 390 45.64 5.06 -40.15
N GLU A 391 45.57 3.76 -39.84
CA GLU A 391 46.74 2.88 -39.90
C GLU A 391 47.28 2.75 -41.33
N GLN A 392 46.39 2.64 -42.31
CA GLN A 392 46.82 2.60 -43.70
C GLN A 392 47.45 3.92 -44.14
N TYR A 393 46.93 5.05 -43.68
CA TYR A 393 47.51 6.37 -43.94
C TYR A 393 48.92 6.47 -43.37
N LYS A 394 49.10 6.03 -42.11
CA LYS A 394 50.41 5.98 -41.45
C LYS A 394 51.44 5.17 -42.23
N ILE A 395 51.05 3.99 -42.71
CA ILE A 395 51.94 3.15 -43.55
C ILE A 395 52.34 3.91 -44.82
N ASN A 396 51.36 4.46 -45.54
CA ASN A 396 51.62 5.19 -46.79
C ASN A 396 52.53 6.41 -46.57
N PHE A 397 52.30 7.13 -45.47
CA PHE A 397 53.09 8.29 -45.08
C PHE A 397 54.53 7.92 -44.74
N GLN A 398 54.72 6.86 -43.94
CA GLN A 398 56.03 6.36 -43.56
C GLN A 398 56.83 5.93 -44.80
N THR A 399 56.22 5.14 -45.70
CA THR A 399 56.87 4.72 -46.96
C THR A 399 57.27 5.92 -47.83
N ALA A 400 56.43 6.96 -47.88
CA ALA A 400 56.73 8.18 -48.62
C ALA A 400 57.96 8.91 -48.04
N ILE A 401 58.03 9.06 -46.71
CA ILE A 401 59.16 9.70 -46.03
C ILE A 401 60.45 8.92 -46.22
N GLU A 402 60.42 7.60 -46.05
CA GLU A 402 61.61 6.74 -46.17
C GLU A 402 62.20 6.77 -47.58
N SER A 403 61.34 6.90 -48.60
CA SER A 403 61.77 6.88 -50.00
C SER A 403 62.33 8.22 -50.48
N ASN A 404 61.71 9.35 -50.09
CA ASN A 404 61.98 10.67 -50.67
C ASN A 404 61.90 11.80 -49.62
N TYR A 405 62.93 12.00 -48.80
CA TYR A 405 62.99 13.15 -47.89
C TYR A 405 64.06 14.17 -48.32
N PRO A 406 63.74 15.48 -48.42
CA PRO A 406 62.43 16.11 -48.18
C PRO A 406 61.36 15.68 -49.20
N LEU A 407 60.11 15.53 -48.73
CA LEU A 407 59.00 15.08 -49.58
C LEU A 407 58.77 16.05 -50.75
N GLU A 408 58.68 15.50 -51.96
CA GLU A 408 58.28 16.27 -53.13
C GLU A 408 56.83 16.73 -53.02
N LYS A 409 56.55 17.94 -53.52
CA LYS A 409 55.21 18.55 -53.49
C LYS A 409 54.11 17.64 -54.07
N THR A 410 54.43 16.88 -55.11
CA THR A 410 53.51 15.92 -55.76
C THR A 410 53.10 14.76 -54.84
N ILE A 411 53.98 14.34 -53.93
CA ILE A 411 53.72 13.27 -52.96
C ILE A 411 52.88 13.82 -51.80
N GLU A 412 53.20 15.02 -51.32
CA GLU A 412 52.40 15.69 -50.27
C GLU A 412 50.95 15.96 -50.72
N GLU A 413 50.76 16.37 -51.98
CA GLU A 413 49.42 16.55 -52.55
C GLU A 413 48.64 15.23 -52.61
N LYS A 414 49.28 14.10 -52.95
CA LYS A 414 48.64 12.77 -52.98
C LYS A 414 48.19 12.31 -51.59
N LEU A 415 49.06 12.48 -50.58
CA LEU A 415 48.73 12.16 -49.19
C LEU A 415 47.56 13.00 -48.68
N LYS A 416 47.56 14.31 -48.98
CA LYS A 416 46.46 15.21 -48.63
C LYS A 416 45.13 14.83 -49.31
N GLN A 417 45.17 14.41 -50.58
CA GLN A 417 43.97 13.91 -51.26
C GLN A 417 43.45 12.61 -50.64
N GLN A 418 44.35 11.70 -50.27
CA GLN A 418 43.98 10.45 -49.60
C GLN A 418 43.33 10.71 -48.23
N GLN A 419 43.90 11.62 -47.43
CA GLN A 419 43.30 12.08 -46.17
C GLN A 419 41.86 12.55 -46.36
N LEU A 420 41.62 13.44 -47.33
CA LEU A 420 40.29 13.97 -47.64
C LEU A 420 39.33 12.86 -48.10
N GLN A 421 39.79 11.97 -48.99
CA GLN A 421 38.99 10.86 -49.51
C GLN A 421 38.56 9.90 -48.38
N TRP A 422 39.44 9.63 -47.43
CA TRP A 422 39.16 8.78 -46.26
C TRP A 422 38.53 9.52 -45.10
N LYS A 423 38.24 10.81 -45.27
CA LYS A 423 37.63 11.70 -44.27
C LYS A 423 38.38 11.69 -42.93
N LEU A 424 39.70 11.51 -42.98
CA LEU A 424 40.55 11.52 -41.80
C LEU A 424 40.69 12.94 -41.28
N LYS A 425 40.54 13.11 -39.97
CA LYS A 425 40.71 14.40 -39.30
C LYS A 425 42.14 14.89 -39.43
N ALA A 426 42.31 16.21 -39.53
CA ALA A 426 43.61 16.83 -39.65
C ALA A 426 44.46 16.65 -38.39
N GLU A 427 43.82 16.64 -37.22
CA GLU A 427 44.49 16.43 -35.94
C GLU A 427 45.09 15.02 -35.87
N ASP A 428 44.29 13.99 -36.16
CA ASP A 428 44.74 12.58 -36.11
C ASP A 428 45.88 12.32 -37.11
N VAL A 429 45.79 12.89 -38.30
CA VAL A 429 46.86 12.80 -39.32
C VAL A 429 48.12 13.54 -38.87
N ALA A 430 48.00 14.74 -38.32
CA ALA A 430 49.16 15.50 -37.84
C ALA A 430 49.89 14.77 -36.69
N GLU A 431 49.15 14.13 -35.78
CA GLU A 431 49.72 13.28 -34.73
C GLU A 431 50.51 12.11 -35.30
N ILE A 432 50.01 11.48 -36.37
CA ILE A 432 50.72 10.42 -37.09
C ILE A 432 51.98 10.96 -37.76
N GLU A 433 51.88 12.05 -38.52
CA GLU A 433 52.98 12.54 -39.35
C GLU A 433 54.15 13.12 -38.55
N LYS A 434 53.85 13.85 -37.47
CA LYS A 434 54.82 14.60 -36.68
C LYS A 434 56.06 13.79 -36.26
N PRO A 435 55.96 12.61 -35.61
CA PRO A 435 57.14 11.86 -35.18
C PRO A 435 57.99 11.40 -36.37
N PHE A 436 57.38 10.99 -37.49
CA PHE A 436 58.14 10.56 -38.68
C PHE A 436 58.82 11.74 -39.36
N ARG A 437 58.17 12.91 -39.45
CA ARG A 437 58.79 14.13 -39.99
C ARG A 437 59.95 14.60 -39.12
N GLU A 438 59.76 14.66 -37.80
CA GLU A 438 60.82 15.06 -36.87
C GLU A 438 62.03 14.11 -36.92
N GLN A 439 61.78 12.80 -37.04
CA GLN A 439 62.84 11.81 -37.16
C GLN A 439 63.58 11.93 -38.51
N ALA A 440 62.86 12.01 -39.62
CA ALA A 440 63.45 12.16 -40.95
C ALA A 440 64.20 13.49 -41.11
N GLU A 441 63.72 14.58 -40.51
CA GLU A 441 64.41 15.87 -40.50
C GLU A 441 65.73 15.80 -39.73
N LYS A 442 65.75 15.12 -38.56
CA LYS A 442 66.98 14.89 -37.80
C LYS A 442 67.98 14.08 -38.62
N GLU A 443 67.55 12.98 -39.24
CA GLU A 443 68.42 12.14 -40.07
C GLU A 443 68.94 12.88 -41.31
N TYR A 444 68.10 13.68 -41.96
CA TYR A 444 68.49 14.52 -43.08
C TYR A 444 69.49 15.60 -42.68
N LYS A 445 69.27 16.27 -41.53
CA LYS A 445 70.22 17.23 -40.95
C LYS A 445 71.54 16.56 -40.56
N VAL A 446 71.50 15.34 -40.02
CA VAL A 446 72.72 14.56 -39.73
C VAL A 446 73.45 14.25 -41.03
N LYS A 447 72.78 13.79 -42.09
CA LYS A 447 73.43 13.54 -43.40
C LYS A 447 74.04 14.79 -44.01
N LEU A 448 73.31 15.92 -43.98
CA LEU A 448 73.83 17.22 -44.42
C LEU A 448 75.04 17.65 -43.58
N ARG A 449 74.95 17.49 -42.26
CA ARG A 449 76.03 17.84 -41.35
C ARG A 449 77.21 16.89 -41.47
N GLU A 450 77.01 15.61 -41.78
CA GLU A 450 78.06 14.64 -42.12
C GLU A 450 78.73 14.98 -43.45
N GLU A 451 77.98 15.48 -44.43
CA GLU A 451 78.54 16.02 -45.67
C GLU A 451 79.30 17.33 -45.42
N GLU A 452 78.83 18.19 -44.52
CA GLU A 452 79.53 19.41 -44.09
C GLU A 452 80.74 19.10 -43.19
N LEU A 453 80.67 18.09 -42.33
CA LEU A 453 81.78 17.57 -41.50
C LEU A 453 82.82 16.88 -42.36
N ARG A 454 82.42 16.09 -43.36
CA ARG A 454 83.33 15.58 -44.41
C ARG A 454 84.03 16.73 -45.14
N LYS A 455 83.44 17.93 -45.14
CA LYS A 455 84.06 19.16 -45.65
C LYS A 455 84.79 19.99 -44.58
N GLN A 456 84.63 19.76 -43.27
CA GLN A 456 85.12 20.62 -42.18
C GLN A 456 85.91 19.95 -41.05
N GLU A 457 86.05 18.62 -40.97
CA GLU A 457 86.78 17.91 -39.90
C GLU A 457 87.75 16.84 -40.47
N ALA A 458 88.94 17.10 -41.03
CA ALA A 458 89.77 18.30 -41.11
C ALA A 458 89.76 19.18 -39.85
N VAL A 459 90.26 18.62 -38.74
CA VAL A 459 90.57 19.28 -37.45
C VAL A 459 89.48 19.16 -36.36
N GLY A 460 89.53 18.02 -35.66
CA GLY A 460 89.69 17.91 -34.20
C GLY A 460 88.61 18.50 -33.27
N TYR A 461 87.75 17.62 -32.73
CA TYR A 461 86.87 17.87 -31.58
C TYR A 461 87.48 17.39 -30.26
N ASP A 462 87.29 18.16 -29.18
CA ASP A 462 86.60 17.77 -27.93
C ASP A 462 86.56 19.01 -27.01
N TYR A 463 85.49 19.20 -26.25
CA TYR A 463 85.57 19.43 -24.79
C TYR A 463 84.15 19.39 -24.18
N THR A 464 83.81 18.21 -23.68
CA THR A 464 83.25 17.94 -22.33
C THR A 464 82.52 19.05 -21.51
N LYS A 465 81.35 18.59 -21.01
CA LYS A 465 80.80 18.72 -19.64
C LYS A 465 80.17 20.04 -19.15
N LEU A 466 78.84 19.97 -19.01
CA LEU A 466 78.10 20.34 -17.78
C LEU A 466 77.02 19.24 -17.60
N GLU A 467 77.12 18.33 -16.64
CA GLU A 467 76.73 18.53 -15.22
C GLU A 467 75.37 19.27 -15.11
N ASN A 468 74.36 18.81 -14.39
CA ASN A 468 74.24 17.80 -13.36
C ASN A 468 72.73 17.81 -13.06
N TYR A 469 71.95 16.78 -13.37
CA TYR A 469 70.63 16.57 -12.77
C TYR A 469 70.16 15.17 -13.18
N LEU A 470 69.63 14.42 -12.21
CA LEU A 470 69.11 13.04 -12.29
C LEU A 470 70.14 11.95 -11.93
N LYS A 471 70.06 11.47 -10.69
CA LYS A 471 69.48 10.13 -10.42
C LYS A 471 69.45 9.77 -8.93
N ASN A 472 68.22 9.43 -8.50
CA ASN A 472 67.81 8.29 -7.68
C ASN A 472 68.49 7.98 -6.33
N GLY A 473 67.63 7.85 -5.31
CA GLY A 473 67.88 7.03 -4.13
C GLY A 473 66.57 6.49 -3.56
N GLN A 474 66.40 5.16 -3.59
CA GLN A 474 65.28 4.42 -3.00
C GLN A 474 65.50 4.15 -1.49
N LYS A 475 64.38 3.89 -0.79
CA LYS A 475 64.17 2.90 0.30
C LYS A 475 64.71 3.20 1.72
N LEU A 476 63.81 3.19 2.73
CA LEU A 476 63.70 2.18 3.81
C LEU A 476 62.71 2.57 4.96
N ARG A 477 61.68 1.72 5.14
CA ARG A 477 61.24 1.00 6.37
C ARG A 477 61.20 1.72 7.74
N LYS A 478 59.98 1.75 8.31
CA LYS A 478 59.55 1.50 9.73
C LYS A 478 58.83 2.66 10.42
N GLU A 479 57.58 2.39 10.79
CA GLU A 479 56.86 2.70 12.05
C GLU A 479 55.41 2.23 11.82
N GLU A 480 54.95 1.04 12.22
CA GLU A 480 55.00 0.36 13.51
C GLU A 480 54.17 1.11 14.58
N LEU A 481 52.93 0.63 14.78
CA LEU A 481 52.14 0.53 16.03
C LEU A 481 50.73 1.16 15.99
N ARG A 482 49.73 0.32 15.71
CA ARG A 482 48.90 -0.27 16.77
C ARG A 482 48.08 -1.44 16.22
N LYS A 483 48.48 -2.65 16.63
CA LYS A 483 47.60 -3.81 16.76
C LYS A 483 46.52 -3.48 17.79
N GLN A 484 45.27 -3.85 17.51
CA GLN A 484 44.41 -4.54 18.47
C GLN A 484 43.29 -5.27 17.73
N GLU A 485 43.35 -6.61 17.80
CA GLU A 485 42.24 -7.56 17.63
C GLU A 485 41.49 -7.57 16.28
N ALA A 486 42.18 -7.95 15.20
CA ALA A 486 41.54 -8.55 14.01
C ALA A 486 41.88 -10.04 14.00
N VAL A 487 40.87 -10.91 13.94
CA VAL A 487 41.06 -12.35 13.99
C VAL A 487 41.50 -12.83 12.61
N GLY A 488 42.82 -12.78 12.34
CA GLY A 488 43.62 -13.73 11.55
C GLY A 488 43.07 -14.39 10.26
N TYR A 489 42.02 -13.87 9.63
CA TYR A 489 41.40 -14.49 8.47
C TYR A 489 42.15 -14.08 7.19
N ASP A 490 42.40 -15.04 6.31
CA ASP A 490 43.05 -14.78 5.02
C ASP A 490 42.02 -14.31 3.97
N TYR A 491 42.01 -13.00 3.70
CA TYR A 491 41.11 -12.38 2.73
C TYR A 491 41.64 -12.41 1.28
N THR A 492 42.80 -13.01 1.03
CA THR A 492 43.47 -12.99 -0.29
C THR A 492 42.54 -13.51 -1.40
N LYS A 493 41.74 -14.53 -1.10
CA LYS A 493 40.79 -15.10 -2.07
C LYS A 493 39.68 -14.13 -2.44
N LEU A 494 39.07 -13.46 -1.46
CA LEU A 494 38.08 -12.40 -1.69
C LEU A 494 38.70 -11.22 -2.46
N GLU A 495 39.89 -10.77 -2.07
CA GLU A 495 40.60 -9.69 -2.76
C GLU A 495 40.84 -10.03 -4.24
N ASN A 496 41.25 -11.27 -4.55
CA ASN A 496 41.46 -11.70 -5.93
C ASN A 496 40.16 -11.71 -6.75
N TYR A 497 39.05 -12.22 -6.22
CA TYR A 497 37.77 -12.18 -6.93
C TYR A 497 37.31 -10.75 -7.21
N LEU A 498 37.40 -9.87 -6.20
CA LEU A 498 37.04 -8.46 -6.35
C LEU A 498 37.93 -7.73 -7.36
N LYS A 499 39.25 -7.94 -7.28
CA LYS A 499 40.23 -7.34 -8.19
C LYS A 499 40.01 -7.75 -9.65
N ASN A 500 39.58 -8.99 -9.87
CA ASN A 500 39.29 -9.53 -11.21
C ASN A 500 37.86 -9.23 -11.69
N GLY A 501 37.04 -8.51 -10.91
CA GLY A 501 35.65 -8.20 -11.26
C GLY A 501 34.71 -9.42 -11.23
N GLN A 502 35.07 -10.47 -10.50
CA GLN A 502 34.29 -11.70 -10.32
C GLN A 502 33.30 -11.49 -9.16
N TRP A 503 32.29 -10.65 -9.39
CA TRP A 503 31.41 -10.14 -8.34
C TRP A 503 30.56 -11.21 -7.66
N LYS A 504 30.15 -12.25 -8.40
CA LYS A 504 29.36 -13.35 -7.85
C LYS A 504 30.20 -14.23 -6.93
N GLU A 505 31.40 -14.56 -7.37
CA GLU A 505 32.36 -15.35 -6.59
C GLU A 505 32.83 -14.58 -5.36
N ALA A 506 33.05 -13.26 -5.47
CA ALA A 506 33.37 -12.39 -4.34
C ALA A 506 32.24 -12.34 -3.31
N ASP A 507 30.99 -12.29 -3.75
CA ASP A 507 29.82 -12.30 -2.89
C ASP A 507 29.66 -13.63 -2.13
N GLN A 508 29.77 -14.76 -2.84
CA GLN A 508 29.77 -16.09 -2.24
C GLN A 508 30.93 -16.28 -1.24
N GLU A 509 32.13 -15.80 -1.59
CA GLU A 509 33.28 -15.85 -0.69
C GLU A 509 33.05 -14.96 0.54
N THR A 510 32.43 -13.78 0.38
CA THR A 510 32.07 -12.90 1.51
C THR A 510 31.16 -13.61 2.52
N THR A 511 30.10 -14.27 2.04
CA THR A 511 29.20 -15.06 2.91
C THR A 511 29.94 -16.21 3.58
N LYS A 512 30.81 -16.91 2.86
CA LYS A 512 31.63 -17.98 3.42
C LYS A 512 32.54 -17.48 4.55
N ILE A 513 33.23 -16.35 4.34
CA ILE A 513 34.12 -15.74 5.34
C ILE A 513 33.32 -15.36 6.59
N MET A 514 32.16 -14.71 6.39
CA MET A 514 31.30 -14.31 7.52
C MET A 514 30.78 -15.51 8.31
N LEU A 515 30.49 -16.64 7.67
CA LEU A 515 30.15 -17.87 8.37
C LEU A 515 31.36 -18.47 9.11
N GLU A 516 32.54 -18.55 8.49
CA GLU A 516 33.72 -19.11 9.16
C GLU A 516 34.17 -18.29 10.38
N ILE A 517 33.94 -16.97 10.37
CA ILE A 517 34.26 -16.08 11.50
C ILE A 517 33.15 -16.09 12.56
N GLY A 518 31.88 -16.05 12.14
CA GLY A 518 30.74 -15.81 13.03
C GLY A 518 29.98 -17.07 13.49
N ASP A 519 29.92 -18.12 12.66
CA ASP A 519 29.13 -19.34 12.90
C ASP A 519 29.98 -20.42 13.60
N LYS A 520 30.26 -20.19 14.89
CA LYS A 520 31.08 -21.10 15.71
C LYS A 520 30.46 -22.50 15.88
N ASP A 521 29.16 -22.63 15.66
CA ASP A 521 28.39 -23.86 15.82
C ASP A 521 28.12 -24.60 14.49
N LYS A 522 28.65 -24.10 13.36
CA LYS A 522 28.49 -24.67 12.00
C LYS A 522 27.03 -24.84 11.57
N LYS A 523 26.15 -23.91 11.98
CA LYS A 523 24.72 -23.84 11.64
C LYS A 523 24.45 -23.49 10.17
N LYS A 524 25.47 -23.03 9.43
CA LYS A 524 25.41 -22.50 8.05
C LYS A 524 24.63 -21.17 7.92
N TYR A 525 24.40 -20.49 9.03
CA TYR A 525 23.78 -19.16 9.09
C TYR A 525 24.24 -18.43 10.36
N LEU A 526 24.14 -17.09 10.39
CA LEU A 526 24.47 -16.28 11.56
C LEU A 526 23.21 -15.91 12.33
N THR A 527 23.13 -16.23 13.62
CA THR A 527 22.07 -15.70 14.49
C THR A 527 22.38 -14.28 14.94
N ILE A 528 21.38 -13.58 15.51
CA ILE A 528 21.60 -12.23 16.10
C ILE A 528 22.74 -12.24 17.13
N ASP A 529 22.87 -13.29 17.93
CA ASP A 529 23.93 -13.39 18.93
C ASP A 529 25.31 -13.68 18.33
N ASP A 530 25.35 -14.37 17.18
CA ASP A 530 26.59 -14.56 16.41
C ASP A 530 27.04 -13.22 15.82
N ILE A 531 26.11 -12.43 15.26
CA ILE A 531 26.40 -11.08 14.77
C ILE A 531 26.89 -10.19 15.93
N LYS A 532 26.29 -10.28 17.14
CA LYS A 532 26.74 -9.50 18.33
C LYS A 532 28.20 -9.73 18.65
N LYS A 533 28.64 -10.97 18.51
CA LYS A 533 30.02 -11.40 18.77
C LYS A 533 30.92 -11.29 17.53
N PHE A 534 30.38 -10.90 16.37
CA PHE A 534 31.16 -10.75 15.14
C PHE A 534 32.22 -9.66 15.29
N PRO A 535 33.50 -9.93 14.97
CA PRO A 535 34.58 -8.97 15.09
C PRO A 535 34.40 -7.78 14.15
N VAL A 536 34.48 -6.56 14.70
CA VAL A 536 34.27 -5.33 13.93
C VAL A 536 35.37 -5.10 12.90
N GLU A 537 36.62 -5.43 13.21
CA GLU A 537 37.76 -5.22 12.32
C GLU A 537 37.72 -6.13 11.09
N ASP A 538 37.22 -7.35 11.23
CA ASP A 538 36.99 -8.28 10.13
C ASP A 538 35.87 -7.77 9.20
N LEU A 539 34.76 -7.26 9.77
CA LEU A 539 33.69 -6.64 9.00
C LEU A 539 34.18 -5.38 8.23
N ARG A 540 35.01 -4.55 8.87
CA ARG A 540 35.64 -3.37 8.24
C ARG A 540 36.58 -3.76 7.11
N THR A 541 37.34 -4.84 7.29
CA THR A 541 38.28 -5.33 6.27
C THR A 541 37.53 -5.80 5.02
N ILE A 542 36.44 -6.57 5.20
CA ILE A 542 35.55 -6.98 4.10
C ILE A 542 34.97 -5.75 3.39
N ASP A 543 34.42 -4.79 4.15
CA ASP A 543 33.84 -3.56 3.59
C ASP A 543 34.87 -2.75 2.77
N GLN A 544 36.08 -2.57 3.30
CA GLN A 544 37.16 -1.85 2.61
C GLN A 544 37.58 -2.50 1.29
N LEU A 545 37.62 -3.83 1.23
CA LEU A 545 37.91 -4.56 -0.01
C LEU A 545 36.80 -4.31 -1.05
N TRP A 546 35.54 -4.41 -0.65
CA TRP A 546 34.40 -4.11 -1.52
C TRP A 546 34.44 -2.68 -2.03
N LEU A 547 34.66 -1.69 -1.15
CA LEU A 547 34.78 -0.28 -1.53
C LEU A 547 35.91 -0.05 -2.54
N LYS A 548 37.12 -0.57 -2.24
CA LYS A 548 38.32 -0.36 -3.06
C LYS A 548 38.13 -0.85 -4.50
N TYR A 549 37.65 -2.08 -4.67
CA TYR A 549 37.60 -2.70 -5.99
C TYR A 549 36.30 -2.39 -6.75
N SER A 550 35.22 -2.03 -6.06
CA SER A 550 33.97 -1.57 -6.69
C SER A 550 33.94 -0.08 -7.00
N ASN A 551 35.02 0.66 -6.71
CA ASN A 551 35.08 2.13 -6.81
C ASN A 551 33.97 2.80 -5.96
N ASN A 552 33.89 2.40 -4.68
CA ASN A 552 32.93 2.86 -3.66
C ASN A 552 31.46 2.59 -4.00
N LYS A 553 31.18 1.62 -4.87
CA LYS A 553 29.84 1.32 -5.33
C LYS A 553 29.12 0.27 -4.48
N PHE A 554 29.86 -0.70 -3.98
CA PHE A 554 29.40 -1.84 -3.18
C PHE A 554 30.14 -1.88 -1.85
N GLY A 555 29.53 -2.51 -0.86
CA GLY A 555 30.03 -2.55 0.52
C GLY A 555 28.92 -2.34 1.54
N PHE A 556 29.14 -2.85 2.75
CA PHE A 556 28.24 -2.71 3.88
C PHE A 556 28.12 -1.27 4.38
N SER A 557 29.16 -0.44 4.29
CA SER A 557 29.07 0.99 4.63
C SER A 557 28.19 1.76 3.64
N VAL A 558 28.25 1.39 2.36
CA VAL A 558 27.35 1.90 1.33
C VAL A 558 25.91 1.48 1.62
N GLN A 559 25.69 0.21 1.97
CA GLN A 559 24.38 -0.30 2.39
C GLN A 559 23.88 0.41 3.65
N LYS A 560 24.74 0.66 4.65
CA LYS A 560 24.42 1.43 5.86
C LYS A 560 23.92 2.83 5.51
N GLN A 561 24.61 3.54 4.63
CA GLN A 561 24.17 4.88 4.21
C GLN A 561 22.79 4.84 3.53
N ILE A 562 22.56 3.85 2.67
CA ILE A 562 21.27 3.69 1.99
C ILE A 562 20.16 3.32 2.99
N TRP A 563 20.45 2.46 3.97
CA TRP A 563 19.54 2.09 5.05
C TRP A 563 19.09 3.31 5.86
N LEU A 564 20.05 4.14 6.30
CA LEU A 564 19.77 5.39 7.02
C LEU A 564 18.96 6.37 6.15
N ASN A 565 19.30 6.50 4.86
CA ASN A 565 18.57 7.35 3.91
C ASN A 565 17.13 6.87 3.66
N CYS A 566 16.84 5.58 3.86
CA CYS A 566 15.48 5.05 3.80
C CYS A 566 14.66 5.33 5.07
N GLY A 567 15.27 5.92 6.10
CA GLY A 567 14.68 6.19 7.42
C GLY A 567 14.95 5.08 8.45
N GLY A 568 15.87 4.15 8.16
CA GLY A 568 16.20 3.06 9.05
C GLY A 568 16.96 3.50 10.29
N LYS A 569 16.57 2.96 11.45
CA LYS A 569 17.30 3.10 12.70
C LYS A 569 18.25 1.92 12.90
N LEU A 570 19.36 2.15 13.59
CA LEU A 570 20.34 1.14 13.98
C LEU A 570 20.14 0.73 15.45
N ASP A 571 18.88 0.52 15.82
CA ASP A 571 18.41 0.34 17.21
C ASP A 571 17.73 -1.03 17.43
N TYR A 572 18.03 -2.01 16.57
CA TYR A 572 17.50 -3.39 16.64
C TYR A 572 15.99 -3.52 16.41
N SER A 573 15.29 -2.42 16.15
CA SER A 573 13.86 -2.48 15.86
C SER A 573 13.61 -3.19 14.54
N TYR A 574 12.62 -4.08 14.55
CA TYR A 574 12.18 -4.79 13.35
C TYR A 574 11.47 -3.81 12.40
N GLN A 575 12.20 -3.32 11.40
CA GLN A 575 11.74 -2.26 10.49
C GLN A 575 11.46 -2.81 9.10
N TRP A 576 10.43 -3.66 8.97
CA TRP A 576 10.08 -4.32 7.71
C TRP A 576 9.85 -3.34 6.56
N ASP A 577 9.08 -2.28 6.81
CA ASP A 577 8.78 -1.26 5.78
C ASP A 577 10.04 -0.54 5.26
N ILE A 578 11.04 -0.37 6.14
CA ILE A 578 12.34 0.20 5.76
C ILE A 578 13.15 -0.82 4.96
N TYR A 579 13.15 -2.09 5.37
CA TYR A 579 13.81 -3.17 4.64
C TYR A 579 13.25 -3.34 3.23
N GLU A 580 11.95 -3.16 3.05
CA GLU A 580 11.33 -3.13 1.73
C GLU A 580 11.78 -1.93 0.87
N LYS A 581 11.87 -0.73 1.45
CA LYS A 581 12.38 0.48 0.76
C LYS A 581 13.87 0.34 0.41
N PHE A 582 14.64 -0.22 1.33
CA PHE A 582 16.05 -0.53 1.14
C PHE A 582 16.25 -1.52 0.00
N GLY A 583 15.57 -2.68 0.03
CA GLY A 583 15.62 -3.71 -1.02
C GLY A 583 15.20 -3.18 -2.40
N ASN A 584 14.28 -2.21 -2.44
CA ASN A 584 13.95 -1.49 -3.67
C ASN A 584 15.10 -0.62 -4.18
N ARG A 585 15.83 0.06 -3.29
CA ARG A 585 16.91 0.99 -3.63
C ARG A 585 18.18 0.29 -4.08
N VAL A 586 18.52 -0.83 -3.43
CA VAL A 586 19.70 -1.64 -3.77
C VAL A 586 19.42 -2.65 -4.89
N GLY A 587 18.16 -2.83 -5.31
CA GLY A 587 17.80 -3.64 -6.48
C GLY A 587 17.55 -5.13 -6.22
N TRP A 588 17.27 -5.50 -4.96
CA TRP A 588 16.93 -6.85 -4.51
C TRP A 588 15.46 -7.22 -4.72
N ARG A 589 14.59 -6.25 -5.03
CA ARG A 589 13.17 -6.51 -5.35
C ARG A 589 12.86 -6.28 -6.83
N LYS A 590 12.07 -7.17 -7.42
CA LYS A 590 11.54 -7.07 -8.78
C LYS A 590 10.04 -6.76 -8.76
N ARG A 591 9.56 -6.03 -9.76
CA ARG A 591 8.14 -5.75 -9.92
C ARG A 591 7.47 -6.97 -10.55
N VAL A 592 6.39 -7.45 -9.93
CA VAL A 592 5.63 -8.62 -10.42
C VAL A 592 4.22 -8.23 -10.86
N LYS A 593 3.61 -7.23 -10.20
CA LYS A 593 2.36 -6.58 -10.62
C LYS A 593 2.42 -5.07 -10.40
N LEU A 594 1.38 -4.33 -10.80
CA LEU A 594 1.31 -2.86 -10.76
C LEU A 594 1.68 -2.27 -9.39
N LEU A 595 1.32 -2.93 -8.27
CA LEU A 595 1.60 -2.51 -6.90
C LEU A 595 2.37 -3.55 -6.05
N LYS A 596 2.70 -4.72 -6.61
CA LYS A 596 3.35 -5.82 -5.86
C LYS A 596 4.78 -6.05 -6.35
N LYS A 597 5.74 -6.00 -5.42
CA LYS A 597 7.14 -6.34 -5.64
C LYS A 597 7.51 -7.58 -4.83
N GLU A 598 8.30 -8.45 -5.45
CA GLU A 598 8.79 -9.70 -4.84
C GLU A 598 10.31 -9.65 -4.74
N TRP A 599 10.86 -10.35 -3.76
CA TRP A 599 12.30 -10.48 -3.59
C TRP A 599 12.87 -11.33 -4.73
N LYS A 600 13.99 -10.90 -5.29
CA LYS A 600 14.74 -11.68 -6.26
C LYS A 600 15.38 -12.86 -5.56
N SER A 601 15.36 -14.02 -6.19
CA SER A 601 16.23 -15.11 -5.77
C SER A 601 17.70 -14.76 -6.10
N TYR A 602 18.65 -15.38 -5.42
CA TYR A 602 20.08 -15.12 -5.61
C TYR A 602 20.54 -15.20 -7.08
N ASN A 603 19.97 -16.14 -7.84
CA ASN A 603 20.27 -16.29 -9.27
C ASN A 603 19.74 -15.16 -10.16
N GLU A 604 18.83 -14.32 -9.65
CA GLU A 604 18.25 -13.18 -10.36
C GLU A 604 18.94 -11.84 -10.02
N LEU A 605 19.96 -11.86 -9.15
CA LEU A 605 20.76 -10.69 -8.80
C LEU A 605 21.70 -10.29 -9.93
N ASN A 606 22.09 -9.02 -9.94
CA ASN A 606 22.95 -8.45 -10.97
C ASN A 606 24.40 -8.39 -10.48
N PHE A 607 25.21 -9.37 -10.86
CA PHE A 607 26.64 -9.46 -10.51
C PHE A 607 27.53 -8.69 -11.50
N SER A 608 27.17 -7.45 -11.80
CA SER A 608 27.96 -6.55 -12.64
C SER A 608 28.06 -5.16 -12.05
N THR A 609 29.01 -4.38 -12.54
CA THR A 609 29.15 -2.96 -12.18
C THR A 609 27.98 -2.10 -12.65
N ASN A 610 26.99 -2.63 -13.39
CA ASN A 610 25.76 -1.93 -13.73
C ASN A 610 24.66 -2.04 -12.66
N ALA A 611 24.86 -2.85 -11.61
CA ALA A 611 23.89 -2.97 -10.53
C ALA A 611 23.72 -1.64 -9.75
N PRO A 612 22.61 -1.44 -9.02
CA PRO A 612 22.42 -0.26 -8.19
C PRO A 612 23.48 -0.13 -7.09
N GLN A 613 23.70 1.08 -6.58
CA GLN A 613 24.63 1.30 -5.47
C GLN A 613 24.19 0.50 -4.23
N GLY A 614 25.15 -0.16 -3.56
CA GLY A 614 24.88 -1.03 -2.41
C GLY A 614 24.24 -2.38 -2.74
N HIS A 615 24.14 -2.77 -4.02
CA HIS A 615 23.56 -4.07 -4.42
C HIS A 615 24.29 -5.29 -3.83
N LEU A 616 25.60 -5.17 -3.62
CA LEU A 616 26.46 -6.21 -3.07
C LEU A 616 27.23 -5.67 -1.87
N PRO A 617 27.63 -6.54 -0.92
CA PRO A 617 27.31 -7.98 -0.88
C PRO A 617 25.86 -8.29 -0.45
N ASP A 618 25.28 -9.39 -0.94
CA ASP A 618 23.95 -9.91 -0.60
C ASP A 618 24.04 -11.18 0.27
N ASP A 619 23.01 -11.45 1.06
CA ASP A 619 22.85 -12.71 1.82
C ASP A 619 23.96 -13.07 2.84
N CYS A 620 24.48 -12.09 3.58
CA CYS A 620 25.57 -12.34 4.53
C CYS A 620 25.10 -12.72 5.95
N VAL A 621 23.78 -12.84 6.16
CA VAL A 621 23.18 -13.04 7.50
C VAL A 621 22.22 -14.22 7.56
N GLY A 622 21.87 -14.82 6.41
CA GLY A 622 20.88 -15.90 6.32
C GLY A 622 19.45 -15.47 6.68
N GLU A 623 18.45 -16.21 6.19
CA GLU A 623 17.02 -15.91 6.43
C GLU A 623 16.62 -15.92 7.92
N SER A 624 17.41 -16.56 8.79
CA SER A 624 17.08 -16.80 10.21
C SER A 624 17.37 -15.61 11.15
N ALA A 625 18.23 -14.66 10.78
CA ALA A 625 18.47 -13.45 11.59
C ALA A 625 17.40 -12.35 11.38
N GLY A 626 16.65 -12.44 10.27
CA GLY A 626 15.64 -11.48 9.87
C GLY A 626 16.16 -10.04 9.71
N VAL A 627 15.22 -9.11 9.50
CA VAL A 627 15.51 -7.66 9.35
C VAL A 627 16.27 -7.07 10.55
N GLY A 628 16.00 -7.60 11.75
CA GLY A 628 16.68 -7.18 12.98
C GLY A 628 18.19 -7.47 12.97
N GLY A 629 18.61 -8.66 12.50
CA GLY A 629 20.03 -9.02 12.39
C GLY A 629 20.78 -8.17 11.37
N TYR A 630 20.16 -7.85 10.24
CA TYR A 630 20.77 -7.00 9.21
C TYR A 630 21.00 -5.56 9.70
N SER A 631 20.02 -4.95 10.38
CA SER A 631 20.17 -3.61 10.98
C SER A 631 21.33 -3.55 11.98
N PHE A 632 21.56 -4.66 12.69
CA PHE A 632 22.60 -4.74 13.69
C PHE A 632 23.99 -4.96 13.08
N LEU A 633 24.12 -5.75 12.01
CA LEU A 633 25.36 -5.85 11.24
C LEU A 633 25.81 -4.46 10.77
N LEU A 634 24.88 -3.65 10.23
CA LEU A 634 25.16 -2.29 9.78
C LEU A 634 25.52 -1.32 10.93
N SER A 635 25.11 -1.62 12.17
CA SER A 635 25.46 -0.79 13.35
C SER A 635 26.91 -0.94 13.80
N LYS A 636 27.62 -1.98 13.34
CA LYS A 636 29.01 -2.27 13.70
C LYS A 636 30.04 -1.54 12.83
N LEU A 637 29.65 -1.11 11.65
CA LEU A 637 30.36 -0.13 10.84
C LEU A 637 29.96 1.28 11.28
#